data_AF-A0A9J7DGU5-F1
#
_entry.id   AF-A0A9J7DGU5-F1
#
_cell.length_a   1.000
_cell.length_b   1.000
_cell.length_c   1.000
_cell.angle_alpha   90.00
_cell.angle_beta   90.00
_cell.angle_gamma   90.00
#
_symmetry.space_group_name_H-M   'P 1'
#
loop_
_entity.id
_entity.type
_entity.pdbx_description
1 polymer ?
#
loop_
_entity_poly.entity_id
_entity_poly.type
_entity_poly.pdbx_seq_one_letter_code
_entity_poly.pdbx_strand_id
1 'polypeptide(L)'
;MKLKGAPVIFVPGNAGSYKQVRSLASVALRKGMDNDRGIHMDYFTVNFEEQLSALYGGYLENQKLFLRIAILAVRTLYKEANNVDKSIILVGHSMGGKVAQAVIQDPAIAKYINTIIFISSPIDKPVVNFDPKINEFYSNTDGYFHNKRTTHLPNRQTNVCLNYQDKIPHQGNESKILDNILMISMGGGNRDLLVRDGLTTSQYNDIHAMTSSIPKVWLSCDHLSAVWCLQLVLVINRFIFGISVIDENKNVFFSPDKYYRTQTAINYFVKPLNKPKSNEVYFPKLNSGSSWQEDSKIAFRKVFKNGLRADYNHLLPTAKYKELKKIYIEIDSYEDFENDWVFGCTAHRTEASGLYCQKGTSLSHFVQTIPSHDNYRYMVLLDIHRMLKYYPDWTHILVRLKPTNKPTSLKIDAYSVEDRKYKIKAPKFSLPKLKTLVNETVMGTIHTGVLIEGLDEPFPTVQFDIEPVECGDDEFGVTAKICIPWARGFNRHIHLTHDTKVKTIYVNVPFSTPSGYNTTQNPVTLDLFLNPSCRYKISYQFSIAGTFSKIVQEFYHWLPAHLTAVLFLVLRNQIVSFQNSEDALFVKPYAGFFQSKSLYIVTGCRLLKKLLLNLKFLPISPDTSNYSFYVSIIIHGTAIVLSIVSVFSIWTILTFHGNILHKIALKLTRLSTASSEILMKVVTTLPLSFGVLFISISVGTCSGIGLTLATIFYFLVISNAYKDYLENWAWDKAKGIFKRIRQKIRSTSKNKGTVALSQREIIAVDGNPGQELIPNNENGDTNELDDSNEVANEEKCSYFEGLENFAFHITMLMLLGIMSALNFGLSVAWIKAKYQGHIHEHLPDPFIIPTIITLTCLSVLLQLGAPRKSSGYHYVAIILYLCVCGCILFCQEIVYRLSYLITFVYVCVALQEVCYNFYTLILDRRR
;
A
#
# COMPACT_ATOMS: atom_id res chain seq x y z
N MET A 1 -16.78 -33.94 24.31
CA MET A 1 -16.17 -32.77 24.97
C MET A 1 -17.30 -31.81 25.31
N LYS A 2 -17.57 -31.48 26.58
CA LYS A 2 -18.65 -30.53 26.93
C LYS A 2 -18.11 -29.10 26.78
N LEU A 3 -18.54 -28.39 25.74
CA LEU A 3 -18.14 -27.00 25.48
C LEU A 3 -18.97 -26.04 26.35
N LYS A 4 -18.30 -25.28 27.22
CA LYS A 4 -18.94 -24.30 28.12
C LYS A 4 -18.47 -22.87 27.89
N GLY A 5 -17.38 -22.68 27.15
CA GLY A 5 -16.82 -21.37 26.84
C GLY A 5 -17.65 -20.61 25.83
N ALA A 6 -17.27 -19.35 25.61
CA ALA A 6 -17.88 -18.53 24.56
C ALA A 6 -17.17 -18.78 23.22
N PRO A 7 -17.91 -19.04 22.12
CA PRO A 7 -17.33 -19.44 20.85
C PRO A 7 -16.71 -18.28 20.07
N VAL A 8 -15.45 -18.41 19.68
CA VAL A 8 -14.74 -17.47 18.79
C VAL A 8 -14.26 -18.23 17.56
N ILE A 9 -14.60 -17.75 16.36
CA ILE A 9 -14.12 -18.34 15.10
C ILE A 9 -13.10 -17.42 14.46
N PHE A 10 -11.87 -17.92 14.28
CA PHE A 10 -10.84 -17.26 13.51
C PHE A 10 -10.94 -17.61 12.02
N VAL A 11 -10.86 -16.61 11.16
CA VAL A 11 -10.95 -16.72 9.70
C VAL A 11 -9.64 -16.22 9.09
N PRO A 12 -8.76 -17.13 8.61
CA PRO A 12 -7.50 -16.76 7.99
C PRO A 12 -7.71 -16.08 6.63
N GLY A 13 -6.71 -15.30 6.20
CA GLY A 13 -6.75 -14.59 4.93
C GLY A 13 -5.98 -15.26 3.80
N ASN A 14 -5.53 -14.43 2.86
CA ASN A 14 -4.79 -14.85 1.67
C ASN A 14 -3.51 -15.64 2.05
N ALA A 15 -3.38 -16.88 1.57
CA ALA A 15 -2.31 -17.79 1.97
C ALA A 15 -2.15 -17.97 3.49
N GLY A 16 -3.21 -17.68 4.25
CA GLY A 16 -3.20 -17.72 5.71
C GLY A 16 -3.42 -19.13 6.24
N SER A 17 -2.56 -19.55 7.18
CA SER A 17 -2.72 -20.82 7.87
C SER A 17 -3.74 -20.69 9.00
N TYR A 18 -4.63 -21.67 9.15
CA TYR A 18 -5.57 -21.76 10.28
C TYR A 18 -4.86 -21.71 11.64
N LYS A 19 -3.57 -22.10 11.68
CA LYS A 19 -2.69 -22.10 12.86
C LYS A 19 -2.40 -20.70 13.41
N GLN A 20 -2.63 -19.63 12.65
CA GLN A 20 -2.46 -18.24 13.11
C GLN A 20 -3.29 -17.94 14.36
N VAL A 21 -4.42 -18.64 14.56
CA VAL A 21 -5.26 -18.53 15.77
C VAL A 21 -4.52 -18.84 17.08
N ARG A 22 -3.41 -19.60 17.04
CA ARG A 22 -2.68 -20.08 18.22
C ARG A 22 -2.27 -18.94 19.17
N SER A 23 -1.89 -17.78 18.64
CA SER A 23 -1.49 -16.64 19.45
C SER A 23 -2.66 -16.11 20.29
N LEU A 24 -3.82 -15.92 19.66
CA LEU A 24 -5.05 -15.52 20.35
C LEU A 24 -5.52 -16.58 21.34
N ALA A 25 -5.59 -17.84 20.90
CA ALA A 25 -6.10 -18.96 21.69
C ALA A 25 -5.21 -19.28 22.91
N SER A 26 -3.89 -19.25 22.77
CA SER A 26 -2.97 -19.55 23.89
C SER A 26 -2.99 -18.48 24.98
N VAL A 27 -3.17 -17.22 24.61
CA VAL A 27 -3.35 -16.11 25.57
C VAL A 27 -4.72 -16.20 26.24
N ALA A 28 -5.78 -16.50 25.47
CA ALA A 28 -7.11 -16.71 26.03
C ALA A 28 -7.17 -17.90 26.99
N LEU A 29 -6.49 -19.01 26.67
CA LEU A 29 -6.44 -20.21 27.50
C LEU A 29 -5.79 -19.91 28.85
N ARG A 30 -4.59 -19.31 28.84
CA ARG A 30 -3.91 -18.89 30.08
C ARG A 30 -4.78 -17.94 30.88
N LYS A 31 -5.36 -16.93 30.23
CA LYS A 31 -6.23 -15.98 30.90
C LYS A 31 -7.47 -16.64 31.50
N GLY A 32 -8.02 -17.67 30.85
CA GLY A 32 -9.16 -18.43 31.36
C GLY A 32 -8.81 -19.35 32.52
N MET A 33 -7.62 -19.96 32.52
CA MET A 33 -7.11 -20.75 33.65
C MET A 33 -6.90 -19.90 34.90
N ASP A 34 -6.38 -18.68 34.72
CA ASP A 34 -6.12 -17.73 35.81
C ASP A 34 -7.36 -16.90 36.18
N ASN A 35 -8.56 -17.27 35.71
CA ASN A 35 -9.77 -16.50 35.93
C ASN A 35 -10.66 -17.14 36.98
N ASP A 36 -10.64 -16.59 38.19
CA ASP A 36 -11.47 -17.02 39.31
C ASP A 36 -12.98 -16.97 39.01
N ARG A 37 -13.40 -16.14 38.05
CA ARG A 37 -14.81 -16.08 37.62
C ARG A 37 -15.24 -17.26 36.75
N GLY A 38 -14.29 -18.02 36.18
CA GLY A 38 -14.57 -19.14 35.28
C GLY A 38 -14.88 -18.76 33.82
N ILE A 39 -14.68 -17.49 33.43
CA ILE A 39 -14.82 -17.06 32.02
C ILE A 39 -13.68 -17.68 31.20
N HIS A 40 -14.03 -18.36 30.12
CA HIS A 40 -13.10 -18.94 29.16
C HIS A 40 -13.68 -18.90 27.74
N MET A 41 -12.81 -18.98 26.74
CA MET A 41 -13.17 -18.92 25.32
C MET A 41 -12.89 -20.26 24.65
N ASP A 42 -13.80 -20.67 23.77
CA ASP A 42 -13.61 -21.83 22.90
C ASP A 42 -13.26 -21.30 21.50
N TYR A 43 -11.99 -21.42 21.12
CA TYR A 43 -11.50 -20.98 19.82
C TYR A 43 -11.65 -22.07 18.76
N PHE A 44 -12.28 -21.70 17.65
CA PHE A 44 -12.39 -22.47 16.42
C PHE A 44 -11.67 -21.72 15.30
N THR A 45 -11.32 -22.43 14.24
CA THR A 45 -10.68 -21.84 13.06
C THR A 45 -11.09 -22.62 11.83
N VAL A 46 -11.13 -21.96 10.68
CA VAL A 46 -11.41 -22.59 9.38
C VAL A 46 -10.10 -22.78 8.62
N ASN A 47 -9.95 -23.93 7.97
CA ASN A 47 -8.82 -24.20 7.09
C ASN A 47 -9.23 -24.00 5.63
N PHE A 48 -8.84 -22.87 5.04
CA PHE A 48 -9.01 -22.60 3.61
C PHE A 48 -7.83 -23.11 2.77
N GLU A 49 -7.06 -24.06 3.29
CA GLU A 49 -5.93 -24.67 2.58
C GLU A 49 -4.89 -23.66 2.07
N GLU A 50 -4.77 -22.51 2.74
CA GLU A 50 -3.87 -21.41 2.37
C GLU A 50 -4.10 -20.91 0.93
N GLN A 51 -5.34 -20.92 0.46
CA GLN A 51 -5.72 -20.41 -0.87
C GLN A 51 -5.37 -18.92 -1.05
N LEU A 52 -4.98 -18.54 -2.27
CA LEU A 52 -4.53 -17.18 -2.63
C LEU A 52 -5.69 -16.24 -2.98
N SER A 53 -6.61 -16.05 -2.04
CA SER A 53 -7.86 -15.31 -2.27
C SER A 53 -7.70 -13.82 -2.58
N ALA A 54 -6.52 -13.21 -2.36
CA ALA A 54 -6.23 -11.84 -2.77
C ALA A 54 -5.76 -11.74 -4.24
N LEU A 55 -5.25 -12.83 -4.81
CA LEU A 55 -4.76 -12.88 -6.20
C LEU A 55 -5.78 -13.52 -7.15
N TYR A 56 -6.72 -14.30 -6.61
CA TYR A 56 -7.74 -14.98 -7.39
C TYR A 56 -9.08 -15.03 -6.63
N GLY A 57 -10.10 -14.39 -7.19
CA GLY A 57 -11.42 -14.21 -6.61
C GLY A 57 -12.31 -15.45 -6.67
N GLY A 58 -11.96 -16.45 -7.48
CA GLY A 58 -12.75 -17.68 -7.59
C GLY A 58 -12.89 -18.46 -6.28
N TYR A 59 -12.00 -18.24 -5.31
CA TYR A 59 -12.08 -18.84 -3.98
C TYR A 59 -13.12 -18.20 -3.05
N LEU A 60 -13.46 -16.91 -3.25
CA LEU A 60 -14.13 -16.11 -2.21
C LEU A 60 -15.55 -16.59 -1.87
N GLU A 61 -16.35 -16.97 -2.86
CA GLU A 61 -17.70 -17.51 -2.61
C GLU A 61 -17.64 -18.89 -1.96
N ASN A 62 -16.69 -19.74 -2.35
CA ASN A 62 -16.50 -21.05 -1.72
C ASN A 62 -16.05 -20.89 -0.25
N GLN A 63 -15.14 -19.95 0.03
CA GLN A 63 -14.70 -19.64 1.39
C GLN A 63 -15.84 -19.09 2.25
N LYS A 64 -16.69 -18.21 1.69
CA LYS A 64 -17.91 -17.72 2.35
C LYS A 64 -18.89 -18.85 2.65
N LEU A 65 -19.13 -19.75 1.70
CA LEU A 65 -20.00 -20.92 1.88
C LEU A 65 -19.44 -21.88 2.94
N PHE A 66 -18.14 -22.16 2.91
CA PHE A 66 -17.49 -23.00 3.90
C PHE A 66 -17.57 -22.39 5.30
N LEU A 67 -17.33 -21.07 5.43
CA LEU A 67 -17.48 -20.38 6.71
C LEU A 67 -18.91 -20.43 7.24
N ARG A 68 -19.91 -20.26 6.36
CA ARG A 68 -21.34 -20.44 6.71
C ARG A 68 -21.59 -21.82 7.31
N ILE A 69 -21.13 -22.88 6.65
CA ILE A 69 -21.29 -24.26 7.12
C ILE A 69 -20.53 -24.47 8.43
N ALA A 70 -19.31 -23.95 8.56
CA ALA A 70 -18.52 -24.04 9.78
C ALA A 70 -19.20 -23.37 10.98
N ILE A 71 -19.82 -22.19 10.78
CA ILE A 71 -20.62 -21.52 11.82
C ILE A 71 -21.77 -22.42 12.27
N LEU A 72 -22.51 -23.04 11.34
CA LEU A 72 -23.59 -23.96 11.67
C LEU A 72 -23.09 -25.21 12.42
N ALA A 73 -21.95 -25.77 12.01
CA ALA A 73 -21.33 -26.91 12.67
C ALA A 73 -20.92 -26.59 14.11
N VAL A 74 -20.26 -25.44 14.33
CA VAL A 74 -19.92 -24.96 15.68
C VAL A 74 -21.17 -24.84 16.53
N ARG A 75 -22.28 -24.30 16.00
CA ARG A 75 -23.53 -24.22 16.73
C ARG A 75 -24.10 -25.57 17.13
N THR A 76 -24.04 -26.58 16.26
CA THR A 76 -24.50 -27.94 16.59
C THR A 76 -23.76 -28.49 17.82
N LEU A 77 -22.45 -28.24 17.94
CA LEU A 77 -21.66 -28.67 19.10
C LEU A 77 -22.15 -28.05 20.43
N TYR A 78 -22.75 -26.85 20.40
CA TYR A 78 -23.35 -26.22 21.58
C TYR A 78 -24.80 -26.63 21.83
N LYS A 79 -25.54 -27.06 20.78
CA LYS A 79 -26.89 -27.61 20.95
C LYS A 79 -26.88 -28.90 21.75
N GLU A 80 -25.92 -29.78 21.46
CA GLU A 80 -25.69 -31.03 22.21
C GLU A 80 -25.39 -30.79 23.70
N ALA A 81 -24.96 -29.57 24.05
CA ALA A 81 -24.69 -29.14 25.41
C ALA A 81 -25.87 -28.38 26.08
N ASN A 82 -27.08 -28.40 25.49
CA ASN A 82 -28.26 -27.61 25.91
C ASN A 82 -28.02 -26.08 25.96
N ASN A 83 -27.13 -25.57 25.08
CA ASN A 83 -26.66 -24.17 25.05
C ASN A 83 -26.87 -23.50 23.67
N VAL A 84 -28.12 -23.49 23.18
CA VAL A 84 -28.43 -23.26 21.75
C VAL A 84 -28.24 -21.81 21.26
N ASP A 85 -28.32 -20.83 22.16
CA ASP A 85 -28.46 -19.41 21.81
C ASP A 85 -27.19 -18.56 21.99
N LYS A 86 -26.02 -19.20 22.09
CA LYS A 86 -24.75 -18.46 22.19
C LYS A 86 -24.42 -17.74 20.88
N SER A 87 -24.24 -16.43 20.97
CA SER A 87 -23.65 -15.62 19.90
C SER A 87 -22.17 -15.97 19.70
N ILE A 88 -21.68 -15.84 18.47
CA ILE A 88 -20.30 -16.10 18.05
C ILE A 88 -19.61 -14.77 17.72
N ILE A 89 -18.32 -14.69 18.04
CA ILE A 89 -17.43 -13.63 17.54
C ILE A 89 -16.63 -14.17 16.36
N LEU A 90 -16.58 -13.40 15.27
CA LEU A 90 -15.68 -13.67 14.15
C LEU A 90 -14.43 -12.79 14.26
N VAL A 91 -13.26 -13.40 14.13
CA VAL A 91 -11.97 -12.67 14.02
C VAL A 91 -11.38 -12.98 12.65
N GLY A 92 -11.44 -12.02 11.74
CA GLY A 92 -10.98 -12.19 10.37
C GLY A 92 -9.69 -11.40 10.09
N HIS A 93 -8.67 -12.08 9.58
CA HIS A 93 -7.40 -11.46 9.17
C HIS A 93 -7.34 -11.30 7.65
N SER A 94 -6.86 -10.15 7.16
CA SER A 94 -6.66 -9.91 5.73
C SER A 94 -7.95 -10.20 4.92
N MET A 95 -7.86 -10.94 3.82
CA MET A 95 -9.05 -11.36 3.04
C MET A 95 -10.07 -12.18 3.85
N GLY A 96 -9.66 -12.85 4.93
CA GLY A 96 -10.55 -13.57 5.83
C GLY A 96 -11.51 -12.64 6.57
N GLY A 97 -11.09 -11.39 6.82
CA GLY A 97 -11.97 -10.33 7.29
C GLY A 97 -13.07 -9.99 6.28
N LYS A 98 -12.73 -9.88 4.99
CA LYS A 98 -13.73 -9.64 3.94
C LYS A 98 -14.71 -10.82 3.82
N VAL A 99 -14.24 -12.06 3.92
CA VAL A 99 -15.09 -13.26 3.94
C VAL A 99 -16.01 -13.26 5.18
N ALA A 100 -15.49 -12.91 6.36
CA ALA A 100 -16.28 -12.78 7.59
C ALA A 100 -17.34 -11.67 7.50
N GLN A 101 -17.06 -10.56 6.80
CA GLN A 101 -18.07 -9.55 6.49
C GLN A 101 -19.13 -10.08 5.51
N ALA A 102 -18.71 -10.85 4.49
CA ALA A 102 -19.62 -11.33 3.46
C ALA A 102 -20.58 -12.44 3.96
N VAL A 103 -20.19 -13.24 4.95
CA VAL A 103 -21.03 -14.34 5.45
C VAL A 103 -22.33 -13.86 6.12
N ILE A 104 -22.31 -12.66 6.72
CA ILE A 104 -23.50 -12.06 7.35
C ILE A 104 -24.47 -11.43 6.34
N GLN A 105 -24.19 -11.57 5.03
CA GLN A 105 -25.22 -11.37 4.00
C GLN A 105 -26.34 -12.40 4.12
N ASP A 106 -26.07 -13.59 4.68
CA ASP A 106 -27.09 -14.58 5.01
C ASP A 106 -27.78 -14.20 6.35
N PRO A 107 -29.06 -13.79 6.34
CA PRO A 107 -29.78 -13.43 7.56
C PRO A 107 -29.89 -14.59 8.56
N ALA A 108 -29.89 -15.84 8.07
CA ALA A 108 -29.95 -17.03 8.91
C ALA A 108 -28.69 -17.19 9.77
N ILE A 109 -27.55 -16.69 9.28
CA ILE A 109 -26.26 -16.69 9.99
C ILE A 109 -26.06 -15.42 10.79
N ALA A 110 -26.43 -14.26 10.23
CA ALA A 110 -26.18 -12.95 10.84
C ALA A 110 -26.72 -12.85 12.28
N LYS A 111 -27.88 -13.45 12.57
CA LYS A 111 -28.47 -13.45 13.93
C LYS A 111 -27.61 -14.11 15.00
N TYR A 112 -26.67 -14.97 14.64
CA TYR A 112 -25.76 -15.63 15.58
C TYR A 112 -24.44 -14.90 15.75
N ILE A 113 -24.15 -13.89 14.92
CA ILE A 113 -22.92 -13.12 14.99
C ILE A 113 -23.24 -11.81 15.69
N ASN A 114 -22.62 -11.55 16.83
CA ASN A 114 -22.78 -10.25 17.48
C ASN A 114 -21.60 -9.30 17.20
N THR A 115 -20.38 -9.81 17.00
CA THR A 115 -19.17 -8.98 16.88
C THR A 115 -18.25 -9.55 15.80
N ILE A 116 -17.69 -8.67 14.97
CA ILE A 116 -16.65 -9.00 13.99
C ILE A 116 -15.44 -8.11 14.25
N ILE A 117 -14.28 -8.75 14.40
CA ILE A 117 -12.97 -8.10 14.56
C ILE A 117 -12.17 -8.31 13.28
N PHE A 118 -11.85 -7.23 12.58
CA PHE A 118 -11.04 -7.22 11.37
C PHE A 118 -9.59 -6.83 11.71
N ILE A 119 -8.63 -7.66 11.32
CA ILE A 119 -7.20 -7.44 11.55
C ILE A 119 -6.50 -7.30 10.19
N SER A 120 -5.98 -6.12 9.89
CA SER A 120 -5.29 -5.82 8.61
C SER A 120 -6.10 -6.23 7.38
N SER A 121 -7.43 -6.03 7.41
CA SER A 121 -8.34 -6.52 6.37
C SER A 121 -8.68 -5.41 5.37
N PRO A 122 -8.59 -5.64 4.05
CA PRO A 122 -9.12 -4.71 3.05
C PRO A 122 -10.65 -4.84 2.98
N ILE A 123 -11.40 -3.96 3.64
CA ILE A 123 -12.85 -4.16 3.87
C ILE A 123 -13.69 -3.63 2.70
N ASP A 124 -13.51 -2.36 2.34
CA ASP A 124 -14.38 -1.70 1.34
C ASP A 124 -13.88 -1.93 -0.09
N LYS A 125 -12.56 -2.03 -0.29
CA LYS A 125 -11.92 -2.20 -1.60
C LYS A 125 -10.77 -3.21 -1.51
N PRO A 126 -10.55 -4.05 -2.54
CA PRO A 126 -9.41 -4.95 -2.56
C PRO A 126 -8.09 -4.17 -2.67
N VAL A 127 -6.98 -4.79 -2.26
CA VAL A 127 -5.64 -4.20 -2.41
C VAL A 127 -5.31 -3.93 -3.88
N VAL A 128 -5.60 -4.91 -4.74
CA VAL A 128 -5.53 -4.84 -6.20
C VAL A 128 -6.69 -5.66 -6.77
N ASN A 129 -7.31 -5.16 -7.82
CA ASN A 129 -8.43 -5.81 -8.48
C ASN A 129 -7.95 -6.64 -9.70
N PHE A 130 -7.40 -7.83 -9.42
CA PHE A 130 -6.76 -8.70 -10.41
C PHE A 130 -7.73 -9.44 -11.33
N ASP A 131 -8.97 -9.66 -10.90
CA ASP A 131 -9.97 -10.35 -11.71
C ASP A 131 -11.40 -9.82 -11.48
N PRO A 132 -12.34 -10.12 -12.41
CA PRO A 132 -13.74 -9.71 -12.26
C PRO A 132 -14.44 -10.30 -11.02
N LYS A 133 -14.02 -11.48 -10.54
CA LYS A 133 -14.66 -12.19 -9.43
C LYS A 133 -14.37 -11.52 -8.08
N ILE A 134 -13.16 -11.00 -7.87
CA ILE A 134 -12.84 -10.15 -6.72
C ILE A 134 -13.75 -8.92 -6.74
N ASN A 135 -13.83 -8.22 -7.88
CA ASN A 135 -14.67 -7.02 -8.00
C ASN A 135 -16.15 -7.31 -7.71
N GLU A 136 -16.68 -8.38 -8.27
CA GLU A 136 -18.06 -8.85 -8.06
C GLU A 136 -18.33 -9.13 -6.58
N PHE A 137 -17.42 -9.86 -5.90
CA PHE A 137 -17.54 -10.17 -4.48
C PHE A 137 -17.62 -8.91 -3.58
N TYR A 138 -16.75 -7.92 -3.83
CA TYR A 138 -16.77 -6.66 -3.09
C TYR A 138 -18.02 -5.84 -3.40
N SER A 139 -18.40 -5.73 -4.67
CA SER A 139 -19.57 -4.95 -5.11
C SER A 139 -20.88 -5.52 -4.56
N ASN A 140 -21.03 -6.86 -4.58
CA ASN A 140 -22.21 -7.54 -4.03
C ASN A 140 -22.29 -7.33 -2.50
N THR A 141 -21.16 -7.43 -1.80
CA THR A 141 -21.11 -7.19 -0.36
C THR A 141 -21.46 -5.74 -0.03
N ASP A 142 -20.90 -4.78 -0.75
CA ASP A 142 -21.16 -3.36 -0.53
C ASP A 142 -22.64 -3.00 -0.79
N GLY A 143 -23.21 -3.47 -1.89
CA GLY A 143 -24.63 -3.25 -2.23
C GLY A 143 -25.59 -3.80 -1.17
N TYR A 144 -25.29 -4.95 -0.56
CA TYR A 144 -26.08 -5.49 0.55
C TYR A 144 -25.95 -4.62 1.81
N PHE A 145 -24.72 -4.24 2.16
CA PHE A 145 -24.44 -3.47 3.38
C PHE A 145 -24.98 -2.04 3.32
N HIS A 146 -24.89 -1.39 2.17
CA HIS A 146 -25.44 -0.05 1.95
C HIS A 146 -26.92 0.04 2.37
N ASN A 147 -27.68 -1.01 2.06
CA ASN A 147 -29.11 -1.10 2.38
C ASN A 147 -29.39 -1.58 3.81
N LYS A 148 -28.54 -2.43 4.39
CA LYS A 148 -28.81 -3.15 5.65
C LYS A 148 -28.00 -2.69 6.86
N ARG A 149 -27.07 -1.75 6.68
CA ARG A 149 -26.25 -1.17 7.74
C ARG A 149 -26.10 0.34 7.57
N THR A 150 -25.95 1.04 8.69
CA THR A 150 -25.73 2.49 8.69
C THR A 150 -24.30 2.81 8.25
N THR A 151 -24.14 3.82 7.40
CA THR A 151 -22.83 4.28 6.89
C THR A 151 -22.29 5.45 7.71
N HIS A 152 -20.97 5.51 7.84
CA HIS A 152 -20.23 6.49 8.63
C HIS A 152 -19.16 7.13 7.74
N LEU A 153 -19.46 8.29 7.15
CA LEU A 153 -18.56 8.99 6.23
C LEU A 153 -18.19 10.38 6.77
N PRO A 154 -16.90 10.75 6.72
CA PRO A 154 -16.47 12.09 7.12
C PRO A 154 -17.02 13.15 6.18
N ASN A 155 -17.47 14.27 6.74
CA ASN A 155 -17.96 15.44 6.03
C ASN A 155 -17.03 16.66 6.22
N ARG A 156 -17.40 17.82 5.67
CA ARG A 156 -16.63 19.08 5.76
C ARG A 156 -16.43 19.59 7.19
N GLN A 157 -17.28 19.19 8.13
CA GLN A 157 -17.26 19.64 9.53
C GLN A 157 -16.61 18.61 10.48
N THR A 158 -16.27 17.41 9.98
CA THR A 158 -15.74 16.33 10.81
C THR A 158 -14.36 16.70 11.34
N ASN A 159 -14.17 16.68 12.67
CA ASN A 159 -12.88 16.86 13.32
C ASN A 159 -12.72 15.93 14.53
N VAL A 160 -12.16 14.75 14.29
CA VAL A 160 -11.94 13.73 15.33
C VAL A 160 -10.79 14.05 16.29
N CYS A 161 -9.99 15.08 16.00
CA CYS A 161 -8.85 15.45 16.83
C CYS A 161 -9.25 16.31 18.04
N LEU A 162 -10.37 17.05 17.94
CA LEU A 162 -10.87 17.89 19.03
C LEU A 162 -11.70 17.08 20.04
N ASN A 163 -12.59 16.23 19.54
CA ASN A 163 -13.39 15.35 20.37
C ASN A 163 -13.60 14.01 19.68
N TYR A 164 -13.07 12.94 20.28
CA TYR A 164 -13.27 11.58 19.76
C TYR A 164 -14.74 11.13 19.80
N GLN A 165 -15.54 11.73 20.70
CA GLN A 165 -16.97 11.43 20.82
C GLN A 165 -17.84 12.21 19.83
N ASP A 166 -17.29 13.19 19.10
CA ASP A 166 -18.03 13.84 18.02
C ASP A 166 -18.34 12.77 16.97
N LYS A 167 -19.63 12.47 16.83
CA LYS A 167 -20.11 11.43 15.94
C LYS A 167 -19.77 11.84 14.51
N ILE A 168 -19.09 10.95 13.77
CA ILE A 168 -19.10 11.02 12.31
C ILE A 168 -20.58 11.04 11.90
N PRO A 169 -21.03 11.93 11.00
CA PRO A 169 -22.41 11.92 10.53
C PRO A 169 -22.79 10.54 10.02
N HIS A 170 -24.03 10.14 10.27
CA HIS A 170 -24.57 8.86 9.82
C HIS A 170 -25.71 9.10 8.85
N GLN A 171 -25.84 8.24 7.86
CA GLN A 171 -26.91 8.36 6.87
C GLN A 171 -28.11 7.49 7.29
N GLY A 172 -29.22 8.15 7.65
CA GLY A 172 -30.48 7.51 8.06
C GLY A 172 -30.80 7.68 9.56
N ASN A 173 -32.09 7.76 9.89
CA ASN A 173 -32.57 7.91 11.26
C ASN A 173 -33.01 6.58 11.90
N GLU A 174 -33.18 5.53 11.10
CA GLU A 174 -33.67 4.22 11.55
C GLU A 174 -32.53 3.21 11.71
N SER A 175 -32.56 2.45 12.81
CA SER A 175 -31.64 1.33 13.04
C SER A 175 -31.91 0.21 12.06
N LYS A 176 -30.91 -0.19 11.29
CA LYS A 176 -31.02 -1.28 10.31
C LYS A 176 -30.69 -2.63 10.94
N ILE A 177 -31.03 -3.72 10.24
CA ILE A 177 -30.91 -5.10 10.72
C ILE A 177 -29.48 -5.44 11.18
N LEU A 178 -28.47 -5.03 10.42
CA LEU A 178 -27.07 -5.33 10.77
C LEU A 178 -26.49 -4.39 11.82
N ASP A 179 -27.20 -3.35 12.23
CA ASP A 179 -26.66 -2.36 13.17
C ASP A 179 -26.46 -2.95 14.56
N ASN A 180 -27.07 -4.09 14.92
CA ASN A 180 -26.80 -4.80 16.19
C ASN A 180 -25.42 -5.49 16.23
N ILE A 181 -24.79 -5.72 15.06
CA ILE A 181 -23.47 -6.34 14.97
C ILE A 181 -22.40 -5.27 15.20
N LEU A 182 -21.49 -5.50 16.14
CA LEU A 182 -20.35 -4.61 16.42
C LEU A 182 -19.20 -4.93 15.46
N MET A 183 -18.75 -3.93 14.71
CA MET A 183 -17.66 -4.05 13.73
C MET A 183 -16.45 -3.23 14.18
N ILE A 184 -15.36 -3.93 14.50
CA ILE A 184 -14.11 -3.34 14.96
C ILE A 184 -13.03 -3.66 13.93
N SER A 185 -12.40 -2.64 13.38
CA SER A 185 -11.30 -2.80 12.43
C SER A 185 -9.99 -2.28 12.98
N MET A 186 -8.91 -2.96 12.64
CA MET A 186 -7.56 -2.60 13.03
C MET A 186 -6.61 -2.68 11.84
N GLY A 187 -5.76 -1.65 11.69
CA GLY A 187 -4.72 -1.62 10.65
C GLY A 187 -3.31 -1.80 11.22
N GLY A 188 -2.42 -2.44 10.47
CA GLY A 188 -1.03 -2.68 10.87
C GLY A 188 -0.16 -1.42 10.91
N GLY A 189 -0.56 -0.33 10.27
CA GLY A 189 0.25 0.88 10.16
C GLY A 189 1.31 0.76 9.06
N ASN A 190 2.28 1.69 9.06
CA ASN A 190 3.31 1.81 8.01
C ASN A 190 4.16 0.55 7.74
N ARG A 191 4.22 -0.43 8.64
CA ARG A 191 4.94 -1.71 8.42
C ARG A 191 4.12 -2.74 7.66
N ASP A 192 2.81 -2.57 7.55
CA ASP A 192 1.95 -3.41 6.71
C ASP A 192 2.06 -2.95 5.25
N LEU A 193 2.99 -3.56 4.52
CA LEU A 193 3.21 -3.25 3.11
C LEU A 193 2.24 -3.98 2.17
N LEU A 194 1.45 -4.93 2.68
CA LEU A 194 0.49 -5.70 1.87
C LEU A 194 -0.88 -5.04 1.87
N VAL A 195 -1.39 -4.64 3.03
CA VAL A 195 -2.67 -3.94 3.16
C VAL A 195 -2.42 -2.55 3.70
N ARG A 196 -2.59 -1.58 2.80
CA ARG A 196 -2.43 -0.16 3.12
C ARG A 196 -3.39 0.30 4.20
N ASP A 197 -2.92 1.21 5.04
CA ASP A 197 -3.66 1.84 6.12
C ASP A 197 -5.07 2.30 5.69
N GLY A 198 -5.18 3.02 4.57
CA GLY A 198 -6.45 3.53 4.05
C GLY A 198 -7.47 2.45 3.64
N LEU A 199 -7.05 1.20 3.39
CA LEU A 199 -7.93 0.09 3.03
C LEU A 199 -8.48 -0.67 4.25
N THR A 200 -7.90 -0.44 5.43
CA THR A 200 -8.27 -1.15 6.67
C THR A 200 -9.46 -0.52 7.40
N THR A 201 -9.85 0.70 7.03
CA THR A 201 -11.09 1.32 7.48
C THR A 201 -12.27 0.93 6.60
N SER A 202 -13.48 1.06 7.12
CA SER A 202 -14.71 0.85 6.37
C SER A 202 -15.74 1.90 6.73
N GLN A 203 -16.52 2.32 5.74
CA GLN A 203 -17.71 3.14 5.96
C GLN A 203 -18.77 2.45 6.85
N TYR A 204 -18.67 1.14 7.08
CA TYR A 204 -19.61 0.38 7.91
C TYR A 204 -19.09 0.08 9.33
N ASN A 205 -17.84 0.43 9.66
CA ASN A 205 -17.25 0.07 10.95
C ASN A 205 -17.72 1.00 12.08
N ASP A 206 -18.06 0.43 13.23
CA ASP A 206 -18.35 1.22 14.43
C ASP A 206 -17.06 1.83 15.01
N ILE A 207 -15.96 1.07 14.94
CA ILE A 207 -14.64 1.44 15.48
C ILE A 207 -13.56 1.07 14.48
N HIS A 208 -12.64 2.01 14.27
CA HIS A 208 -11.37 1.79 13.59
C HIS A 208 -10.23 2.24 14.51
N ALA A 209 -9.14 1.48 14.55
CA ALA A 209 -7.94 1.84 15.29
C ALA A 209 -6.68 1.26 14.64
N MET A 210 -5.68 2.10 14.38
CA MET A 210 -4.36 1.60 14.01
C MET A 210 -3.69 0.91 15.19
N THR A 211 -2.94 -0.16 14.95
CA THR A 211 -2.13 -0.83 15.99
C THR A 211 -1.19 0.13 16.71
N SER A 212 -0.63 1.11 15.99
CA SER A 212 0.17 2.21 16.53
C SER A 212 -0.61 3.24 17.38
N SER A 213 -1.95 3.19 17.33
CA SER A 213 -2.86 4.05 18.11
C SER A 213 -3.45 3.35 19.34
N ILE A 214 -3.48 2.02 19.35
CA ILE A 214 -4.13 1.23 20.39
C ILE A 214 -3.34 1.39 21.71
N PRO A 215 -3.99 1.79 22.83
CA PRO A 215 -3.35 1.86 24.13
C PRO A 215 -2.70 0.54 24.54
N LYS A 216 -1.51 0.59 25.14
CA LYS A 216 -0.68 -0.59 25.49
C LYS A 216 -0.11 -1.37 24.30
N VAL A 217 -0.39 -0.97 23.04
CA VAL A 217 0.22 -1.53 21.82
C VAL A 217 1.24 -0.58 21.23
N TRP A 218 0.83 0.63 20.80
CA TRP A 218 1.68 1.71 20.27
C TRP A 218 2.78 1.29 19.29
N LEU A 219 2.56 0.23 18.53
CA LEU A 219 3.51 -0.35 17.60
C LEU A 219 2.84 -0.58 16.27
N SER A 220 3.56 -0.32 15.19
CA SER A 220 3.14 -0.77 13.86
C SER A 220 3.51 -2.24 13.69
N CYS A 221 2.55 -3.01 13.19
CA CYS A 221 2.72 -4.41 12.84
C CYS A 221 2.91 -4.55 11.33
N ASP A 222 3.83 -5.40 10.89
CA ASP A 222 3.76 -5.94 9.54
C ASP A 222 2.52 -6.83 9.37
N HIS A 223 2.16 -7.15 8.13
CA HIS A 223 0.92 -7.83 7.80
C HIS A 223 0.69 -9.16 8.54
N LEU A 224 1.75 -9.96 8.69
CA LEU A 224 1.68 -11.25 9.37
C LEU A 224 1.74 -11.07 10.88
N SER A 225 2.58 -10.15 11.36
CA SER A 225 2.72 -9.88 12.79
C SER A 225 1.47 -9.33 13.45
N ALA A 226 0.54 -8.77 12.68
CA ALA A 226 -0.75 -8.29 13.17
C ALA A 226 -1.57 -9.40 13.88
N VAL A 227 -1.33 -10.69 13.62
CA VAL A 227 -2.05 -11.79 14.32
C VAL A 227 -1.28 -12.41 15.49
N TRP A 228 0.02 -12.11 15.64
CA TRP A 228 0.85 -12.69 16.70
C TRP A 228 1.61 -11.67 17.57
N CYS A 229 1.48 -10.37 17.29
CA CYS A 229 2.01 -9.32 18.15
C CYS A 229 1.37 -9.45 19.55
N LEU A 230 2.20 -9.78 20.55
CA LEU A 230 1.72 -10.12 21.89
C LEU A 230 0.91 -8.98 22.51
N GLN A 231 1.37 -7.73 22.39
CA GLN A 231 0.68 -6.55 22.91
C GLN A 231 -0.74 -6.45 22.33
N LEU A 232 -0.88 -6.59 21.01
CA LEU A 232 -2.17 -6.52 20.33
C LEU A 232 -3.07 -7.69 20.71
N VAL A 233 -2.52 -8.91 20.72
CA VAL A 233 -3.21 -10.14 21.12
C VAL A 233 -3.75 -10.03 22.55
N LEU A 234 -2.98 -9.45 23.47
CA LEU A 234 -3.41 -9.20 24.85
C LEU A 234 -4.58 -8.22 24.91
N VAL A 235 -4.55 -7.12 24.14
CA VAL A 235 -5.65 -6.14 24.11
C VAL A 235 -6.93 -6.75 23.51
N ILE A 236 -6.82 -7.50 22.41
CA ILE A 236 -7.96 -8.19 21.79
C ILE A 236 -8.60 -9.17 22.79
N ASN A 237 -7.80 -10.00 23.45
CA ASN A 237 -8.32 -10.94 24.45
C ASN A 237 -8.92 -10.21 25.68
N ARG A 238 -8.31 -9.13 26.16
CA ARG A 238 -8.88 -8.32 27.25
C ARG A 238 -10.26 -7.75 26.87
N PHE A 239 -10.42 -7.30 25.63
CA PHE A 239 -11.72 -6.87 25.11
C PHE A 239 -12.73 -8.03 25.09
N ILE A 240 -12.37 -9.18 24.50
CA ILE A 240 -13.27 -10.35 24.40
C ILE A 240 -13.71 -10.81 25.79
N PHE A 241 -12.80 -10.94 26.74
CA PHE A 241 -13.13 -11.27 28.13
C PHE A 241 -13.98 -10.19 28.82
N GLY A 242 -13.73 -8.91 28.52
CA GLY A 242 -14.49 -7.79 29.08
C GLY A 242 -15.95 -7.76 28.64
N ILE A 243 -16.29 -8.35 27.49
CA ILE A 243 -17.66 -8.45 26.99
C ILE A 243 -18.35 -9.78 27.29
N SER A 244 -17.65 -10.71 27.94
CA SER A 244 -18.19 -12.02 28.31
C SER A 244 -18.90 -11.99 29.65
N VAL A 245 -20.01 -12.74 29.72
CA VAL A 245 -20.89 -12.89 30.88
C VAL A 245 -21.07 -14.38 31.15
N ILE A 246 -21.39 -14.72 32.40
CA ILE A 246 -21.65 -16.09 32.85
C ILE A 246 -23.11 -16.19 33.30
N ASP A 247 -23.79 -17.26 32.89
CA ASP A 247 -25.14 -17.59 33.38
C ASP A 247 -25.09 -18.44 34.67
N GLU A 248 -26.28 -18.73 35.23
CA GLU A 248 -26.42 -19.57 36.43
C GLU A 248 -25.84 -20.99 36.24
N ASN A 249 -25.83 -21.49 35.00
CA ASN A 249 -25.32 -22.80 34.62
C ASN A 249 -23.80 -22.82 34.35
N LYS A 250 -23.09 -21.72 34.65
CA LYS A 250 -21.66 -21.50 34.40
C LYS A 250 -21.28 -21.55 32.91
N ASN A 251 -22.22 -21.26 32.02
CA ASN A 251 -21.97 -21.11 30.60
C ASN A 251 -21.52 -19.69 30.33
N VAL A 252 -20.45 -19.58 29.55
CA VAL A 252 -19.91 -18.29 29.14
C VAL A 252 -20.53 -17.89 27.81
N PHE A 253 -21.06 -16.67 27.72
CA PHE A 253 -21.58 -16.09 26.48
C PHE A 253 -21.18 -14.62 26.37
N PHE A 254 -21.39 -14.00 25.21
CA PHE A 254 -21.09 -12.58 25.03
C PHE A 254 -22.33 -11.73 25.29
N SER A 255 -22.14 -10.57 25.92
CA SER A 255 -23.24 -9.65 26.24
C SER A 255 -24.06 -9.30 24.99
N PRO A 256 -25.40 -9.42 25.02
CA PRO A 256 -26.25 -9.08 23.88
C PRO A 256 -26.29 -7.57 23.61
N ASP A 257 -26.06 -6.73 24.64
CA ASP A 257 -26.12 -5.28 24.53
C ASP A 257 -24.96 -4.73 23.68
N LYS A 258 -25.28 -4.25 22.46
CA LYS A 258 -24.30 -3.60 21.59
C LYS A 258 -23.69 -2.36 22.23
N TYR A 259 -24.45 -1.58 22.98
CA TYR A 259 -23.95 -0.36 23.58
C TYR A 259 -22.83 -0.68 24.57
N TYR A 260 -23.06 -1.62 25.49
CA TYR A 260 -22.03 -2.13 26.40
C TYR A 260 -20.78 -2.64 25.66
N ARG A 261 -20.94 -3.44 24.61
CA ARG A 261 -19.82 -3.95 23.80
C ARG A 261 -19.04 -2.83 23.12
N THR A 262 -19.73 -1.83 22.57
CA THR A 262 -19.12 -0.66 21.92
C THR A 262 -18.34 0.19 22.92
N GLN A 263 -18.88 0.46 24.10
CA GLN A 263 -18.19 1.20 25.16
C GLN A 263 -16.93 0.45 25.63
N THR A 264 -17.04 -0.87 25.80
CA THR A 264 -15.89 -1.72 26.15
C THR A 264 -14.83 -1.70 25.07
N ALA A 265 -15.22 -1.74 23.79
CA ALA A 265 -14.30 -1.64 22.66
C ALA A 265 -13.58 -0.28 22.60
N ILE A 266 -14.29 0.84 22.81
CA ILE A 266 -13.65 2.17 22.86
C ILE A 266 -12.60 2.23 23.97
N ASN A 267 -12.93 1.65 25.14
CA ASN A 267 -12.05 1.63 26.31
C ASN A 267 -10.71 0.90 26.04
N TYR A 268 -10.74 -0.20 25.28
CA TYR A 268 -9.54 -0.99 24.97
C TYR A 268 -8.79 -0.55 23.71
N PHE A 269 -9.50 -0.15 22.65
CA PHE A 269 -8.87 0.08 21.33
C PHE A 269 -8.58 1.54 21.00
N VAL A 270 -9.18 2.50 21.71
CA VAL A 270 -9.10 3.92 21.31
C VAL A 270 -8.58 4.78 22.44
N LYS A 271 -9.39 4.94 23.48
CA LYS A 271 -9.06 5.75 24.65
C LYS A 271 -9.79 5.14 25.84
N PRO A 272 -9.10 4.85 26.95
CA PRO A 272 -9.78 4.40 28.14
C PRO A 272 -10.81 5.45 28.54
N LEU A 273 -12.09 5.08 28.49
CA LEU A 273 -13.17 5.92 28.97
C LEU A 273 -13.19 5.77 30.49
N ASN A 274 -12.32 6.52 31.16
CA ASN A 274 -12.50 6.79 32.57
C ASN A 274 -13.83 7.55 32.67
N LYS A 275 -14.91 6.84 32.97
CA LYS A 275 -16.20 7.49 33.27
C LYS A 275 -15.94 8.53 34.37
N PRO A 276 -16.61 9.70 34.35
CA PRO A 276 -16.58 10.59 35.49
C PRO A 276 -17.06 9.77 36.70
N LYS A 277 -16.15 9.47 37.62
CA LYS A 277 -16.54 8.92 38.91
C LYS A 277 -17.24 10.06 39.62
N SER A 278 -18.54 9.93 39.85
CA SER A 278 -19.34 10.91 40.61
C SER A 278 -18.98 10.97 42.10
N ASN A 279 -17.99 10.19 42.54
CA ASN A 279 -17.70 10.04 43.96
C ASN A 279 -16.70 11.11 44.38
N GLU A 280 -17.11 11.96 45.32
CA GLU A 280 -16.17 12.76 46.11
C GLU A 280 -15.25 11.81 46.87
N VAL A 281 -13.94 12.00 46.72
CA VAL A 281 -12.93 11.25 47.46
C VAL A 281 -12.59 12.04 48.71
N TYR A 282 -12.79 11.43 49.87
CA TYR A 282 -12.39 12.00 51.15
C TYR A 282 -10.92 11.66 51.41
N PHE A 283 -10.14 12.68 51.74
CA PHE A 283 -8.74 12.53 52.11
C PHE A 283 -8.65 12.47 53.64
N PRO A 284 -8.01 11.44 54.21
CA PRO A 284 -7.91 11.31 55.66
C PRO A 284 -7.23 12.55 56.26
N LYS A 285 -7.68 12.96 57.45
CA LYS A 285 -7.04 14.05 58.21
C LYS A 285 -5.54 13.79 58.32
N LEU A 286 -4.77 14.87 58.31
CA LEU A 286 -3.32 14.94 58.27
C LEU A 286 -2.65 13.88 59.17
N ASN A 287 -2.42 12.69 58.65
CA ASN A 287 -1.65 11.67 59.35
C ASN A 287 -0.18 12.13 59.34
N SER A 288 0.58 11.75 60.37
CA SER A 288 1.97 12.14 60.64
C SER A 288 3.01 11.75 59.57
N GLY A 289 2.59 11.35 58.36
CA GLY A 289 3.44 11.03 57.22
C GLY A 289 3.02 11.61 55.86
N SER A 290 1.81 12.17 55.68
CA SER A 290 1.38 12.72 54.38
C SER A 290 1.94 14.12 54.15
N SER A 291 2.67 14.33 53.05
CA SER A 291 3.23 15.64 52.71
C SER A 291 2.24 16.43 51.86
N TRP A 292 1.88 17.63 52.32
CA TRP A 292 1.06 18.59 51.57
C TRP A 292 1.93 19.78 51.17
N GLN A 293 2.06 20.04 49.87
CA GLN A 293 2.90 21.11 49.34
C GLN A 293 2.13 21.92 48.30
N GLU A 294 1.97 23.21 48.54
CA GLU A 294 1.49 24.17 47.55
C GLU A 294 2.68 24.72 46.74
N ASP A 295 2.55 24.77 45.42
CA ASP A 295 3.51 25.44 44.53
C ASP A 295 2.72 26.12 43.41
N SER A 296 3.18 27.32 42.99
CA SER A 296 2.56 28.12 41.94
C SER A 296 3.47 28.34 40.73
N LYS A 297 4.57 27.57 40.61
CA LYS A 297 5.47 27.65 39.46
C LYS A 297 4.74 27.28 38.17
N ILE A 298 5.16 27.96 37.11
CA ILE A 298 4.67 27.73 35.74
C ILE A 298 5.21 26.39 35.21
N ALA A 299 6.50 26.13 35.43
CA ALA A 299 7.14 24.86 35.16
C ALA A 299 7.68 24.24 36.46
N PHE A 300 7.31 22.99 36.74
CA PHE A 300 7.73 22.27 37.95
C PHE A 300 8.12 20.84 37.59
N ARG A 301 9.22 20.37 38.17
CA ARG A 301 9.68 18.98 38.05
C ARG A 301 10.16 18.49 39.41
N LYS A 302 9.68 17.34 39.85
CA LYS A 302 10.16 16.65 41.05
C LYS A 302 10.34 15.16 40.76
N VAL A 303 11.55 14.66 41.02
CA VAL A 303 11.92 13.26 40.77
C VAL A 303 12.10 12.54 42.10
N PHE A 304 11.46 11.38 42.22
CA PHE A 304 11.52 10.50 43.39
C PHE A 304 12.31 9.24 43.01
N LYS A 305 13.65 9.32 43.03
CA LYS A 305 14.55 8.23 42.55
C LYS A 305 14.34 6.90 43.29
N ASN A 306 14.07 6.95 44.60
CA ASN A 306 13.89 5.77 45.45
C ASN A 306 12.40 5.49 45.75
N GLY A 307 11.50 6.03 44.92
CA GLY A 307 10.06 5.99 45.17
C GLY A 307 9.60 6.88 46.33
N LEU A 308 8.37 6.67 46.80
CA LEU A 308 7.72 7.43 47.86
C LEU A 308 7.39 6.52 49.06
N ARG A 309 7.79 6.96 50.26
CA ARG A 309 7.47 6.26 51.52
C ARG A 309 6.07 6.56 52.05
N ALA A 310 5.50 7.70 51.67
CA ALA A 310 4.19 8.16 52.13
C ALA A 310 3.47 8.95 51.01
N ASP A 311 2.19 9.25 51.22
CA ASP A 311 1.40 10.06 50.28
C ASP A 311 2.04 11.44 50.07
N TYR A 312 2.19 11.82 48.80
CA TYR A 312 2.63 13.16 48.40
C TYR A 312 1.50 13.89 47.69
N ASN A 313 1.02 14.97 48.30
CA ASN A 313 -0.09 15.79 47.84
C ASN A 313 0.45 17.14 47.37
N HIS A 314 0.34 17.40 46.08
CA HIS A 314 0.77 18.65 45.47
C HIS A 314 -0.44 19.50 45.09
N LEU A 315 -0.49 20.72 45.63
CA LEU A 315 -1.61 21.66 45.46
C LEU A 315 -1.20 22.77 44.48
N LEU A 316 -2.03 22.97 43.45
CA LEU A 316 -1.87 24.00 42.44
C LEU A 316 -2.98 25.05 42.60
N PRO A 317 -2.66 26.30 43.01
CA PRO A 317 -3.66 27.33 43.25
C PRO A 317 -4.28 27.84 41.95
N THR A 318 -5.57 27.60 41.73
CA THR A 318 -6.26 27.92 40.46
C THR A 318 -6.24 29.41 40.13
N ALA A 319 -6.24 30.28 41.14
CA ALA A 319 -6.17 31.73 40.99
C ALA A 319 -4.90 32.21 40.26
N LYS A 320 -3.75 31.56 40.51
CA LYS A 320 -2.46 31.91 39.88
C LYS A 320 -2.38 31.51 38.42
N TYR A 321 -3.13 30.47 38.04
CA TYR A 321 -3.18 29.97 36.68
C TYR A 321 -4.36 30.52 35.88
N LYS A 322 -5.14 31.47 36.41
CA LYS A 322 -6.34 32.00 35.73
C LYS A 322 -6.02 32.67 34.39
N GLU A 323 -4.87 33.32 34.29
CA GLU A 323 -4.38 33.94 33.05
C GLU A 323 -3.77 32.90 32.09
N LEU A 324 -3.31 31.77 32.62
CA LEU A 324 -2.73 30.66 31.88
C LEU A 324 -3.83 29.70 31.45
N LYS A 325 -4.17 29.70 30.15
CA LYS A 325 -5.33 28.97 29.62
C LYS A 325 -5.25 27.45 29.86
N LYS A 326 -4.04 26.85 29.88
CA LYS A 326 -3.85 25.40 29.99
C LYS A 326 -2.81 25.01 31.05
N ILE A 327 -3.07 23.87 31.72
CA ILE A 327 -2.10 23.18 32.58
C ILE A 327 -1.93 21.76 32.08
N TYR A 328 -0.68 21.37 31.85
CA TYR A 328 -0.27 20.02 31.54
C TYR A 328 0.40 19.40 32.78
N ILE A 329 -0.07 18.22 33.19
CA ILE A 329 0.46 17.47 34.34
C ILE A 329 0.82 16.08 33.85
N GLU A 330 2.02 15.61 34.19
CA GLU A 330 2.50 14.28 33.83
C GLU A 330 3.16 13.56 35.00
N ILE A 331 2.92 12.25 35.06
CA ILE A 331 3.54 11.33 36.01
C ILE A 331 4.11 10.12 35.27
N ASP A 332 5.31 9.70 35.69
CA ASP A 332 5.95 8.45 35.26
C ASP A 332 5.65 7.33 36.29
N SER A 333 5.18 6.15 35.84
CA SER A 333 4.92 4.98 36.70
C SER A 333 5.13 3.66 35.95
N TYR A 334 5.57 2.60 36.62
CA TYR A 334 5.98 1.35 35.95
C TYR A 334 4.84 0.35 35.71
N GLU A 335 3.72 0.38 36.45
CA GLU A 335 2.62 -0.59 36.26
C GLU A 335 1.34 -0.14 36.96
N ASP A 336 0.27 0.06 36.17
CA ASP A 336 -1.12 0.30 36.61
C ASP A 336 -1.26 1.22 37.84
N PHE A 337 -0.80 2.47 37.67
CA PHE A 337 -1.22 3.52 38.60
C PHE A 337 -2.74 3.68 38.48
N GLU A 338 -3.46 3.62 39.60
CA GLU A 338 -4.90 3.91 39.60
C GLU A 338 -5.13 5.22 38.87
N ASN A 339 -6.10 5.28 37.95
CA ASN A 339 -6.38 6.48 37.15
C ASN A 339 -6.85 7.69 37.97
N ASP A 340 -6.88 7.59 39.30
CA ASP A 340 -7.49 8.52 40.25
C ASP A 340 -6.41 9.23 41.09
N TRP A 341 -5.72 10.16 40.44
CA TRP A 341 -4.56 10.86 41.01
C TRP A 341 -4.60 12.38 40.83
N VAL A 342 -5.55 12.91 40.05
CA VAL A 342 -5.82 14.35 39.92
C VAL A 342 -7.23 14.64 40.43
N PHE A 343 -7.36 15.68 41.26
CA PHE A 343 -8.61 16.08 41.87
C PHE A 343 -8.79 17.60 41.81
N GLY A 344 -10.03 18.06 41.69
CA GLY A 344 -10.40 19.44 42.01
C GLY A 344 -10.84 19.53 43.47
N CYS A 345 -10.36 20.54 44.23
CA CYS A 345 -10.75 20.68 45.64
C CYS A 345 -10.77 22.12 46.17
N THR A 346 -11.48 22.26 47.30
CA THR A 346 -11.46 23.43 48.17
C THR A 346 -10.43 23.19 49.28
N ALA A 347 -9.37 23.99 49.29
CA ALA A 347 -8.34 23.86 50.31
C ALA A 347 -8.73 24.64 51.57
N HIS A 348 -8.48 24.05 52.72
CA HIS A 348 -8.68 24.63 54.04
C HIS A 348 -7.33 24.81 54.71
N ARG A 349 -7.19 25.88 55.49
CA ARG A 349 -5.99 26.15 56.27
C ARG A 349 -6.22 25.71 57.72
N THR A 350 -5.39 24.82 58.23
CA THR A 350 -5.40 24.42 59.64
C THR A 350 -4.28 25.11 60.42
N GLU A 351 -4.57 25.50 61.66
CA GLU A 351 -3.66 26.25 62.54
C GLU A 351 -2.34 25.52 62.84
N ALA A 352 -2.29 24.18 62.69
CA ALA A 352 -1.14 23.36 63.05
C ALA A 352 -0.31 22.77 61.88
N SER A 353 -0.72 22.91 60.60
CA SER A 353 -0.12 22.06 59.54
C SER A 353 -0.23 22.51 58.07
N GLY A 354 -0.56 23.76 57.79
CA GLY A 354 -0.58 24.27 56.41
C GLY A 354 -1.87 23.96 55.64
N LEU A 355 -1.83 24.16 54.32
CA LEU A 355 -2.99 24.06 53.42
C LEU A 355 -3.27 22.59 53.07
N TYR A 356 -4.52 22.13 53.19
CA TYR A 356 -4.91 20.77 52.79
C TYR A 356 -6.34 20.72 52.24
N CYS A 357 -6.66 19.69 51.46
CA CYS A 357 -8.02 19.44 50.98
C CYS A 357 -8.65 18.29 51.77
N GLN A 358 -9.85 18.50 52.32
CA GLN A 358 -10.59 17.44 53.04
C GLN A 358 -11.29 16.47 52.08
N LYS A 359 -11.83 17.00 50.99
CA LYS A 359 -12.48 16.23 49.93
C LYS A 359 -12.11 16.78 48.56
N GLY A 360 -12.18 15.93 47.54
CA GLY A 360 -11.92 16.33 46.16
C GLY A 360 -12.74 15.53 45.15
N THR A 361 -13.05 16.18 44.03
CA THR A 361 -13.73 15.55 42.90
C THR A 361 -12.70 15.00 41.93
N SER A 362 -12.84 13.72 41.57
CA SER A 362 -11.91 13.05 40.65
C SER A 362 -11.93 13.63 39.24
N LEU A 363 -10.73 13.93 38.71
CA LEU A 363 -10.50 14.35 37.33
C LEU A 363 -9.96 13.21 36.45
N SER A 364 -10.11 11.94 36.88
CA SER A 364 -9.64 10.75 36.14
C SER A 364 -10.08 10.69 34.68
N HIS A 365 -11.23 11.26 34.34
CA HIS A 365 -11.77 11.26 32.98
C HIS A 365 -10.93 12.06 31.97
N PHE A 366 -10.07 12.97 32.45
CA PHE A 366 -9.10 13.69 31.63
C PHE A 366 -7.76 12.98 31.47
N VAL A 367 -7.49 11.95 32.28
CA VAL A 367 -6.23 11.19 32.26
C VAL A 367 -6.08 10.42 30.94
N GLN A 368 -4.90 10.51 30.34
CA GLN A 368 -4.51 9.79 29.13
C GLN A 368 -3.17 9.10 29.36
N THR A 369 -2.99 7.94 28.74
CA THR A 369 -1.70 7.26 28.70
C THR A 369 -0.93 7.68 27.45
N ILE A 370 0.34 8.01 27.64
CA ILE A 370 1.28 8.31 26.55
C ILE A 370 2.25 7.13 26.40
N PRO A 371 2.58 6.74 25.16
CA PRO A 371 3.60 5.73 24.94
C PRO A 371 4.97 6.16 25.47
N SER A 372 5.67 5.19 26.05
CA SER A 372 7.04 5.31 26.55
C SER A 372 7.67 3.91 26.60
N HIS A 373 9.01 3.86 26.55
CA HIS A 373 9.77 2.63 26.39
C HIS A 373 9.78 1.76 27.66
N ASP A 374 10.07 2.35 28.82
CA ASP A 374 10.31 1.60 30.06
C ASP A 374 9.24 1.82 31.15
N ASN A 375 8.55 2.97 31.11
CA ASN A 375 7.54 3.35 32.10
C ASN A 375 6.25 3.79 31.42
N TYR A 376 5.10 3.55 32.03
CA TYR A 376 3.84 4.18 31.64
C TYR A 376 3.88 5.66 32.03
N ARG A 377 3.56 6.52 31.06
CA ARG A 377 3.40 7.95 31.27
C ARG A 377 1.92 8.27 31.31
N TYR A 378 1.48 8.87 32.40
CA TYR A 378 0.11 9.36 32.56
C TYR A 378 0.11 10.87 32.46
N MET A 379 -0.73 11.42 31.60
CA MET A 379 -0.88 12.86 31.44
C MET A 379 -2.31 13.32 31.68
N VAL A 380 -2.44 14.58 32.08
CA VAL A 380 -3.70 15.32 32.08
C VAL A 380 -3.44 16.70 31.45
N LEU A 381 -4.29 17.08 30.50
CA LEU A 381 -4.32 18.42 29.93
C LEU A 381 -5.62 19.11 30.35
N LEU A 382 -5.52 20.08 31.26
CA LEU A 382 -6.65 20.82 31.81
C LEU A 382 -6.77 22.21 31.16
N ASP A 383 -8.01 22.60 30.87
CA ASP A 383 -8.37 23.98 30.51
C ASP A 383 -8.95 24.66 31.76
N ILE A 384 -8.16 25.55 32.36
CA ILE A 384 -8.49 26.15 33.66
C ILE A 384 -9.72 27.03 33.55
N HIS A 385 -9.83 27.80 32.47
CA HIS A 385 -10.96 28.71 32.28
C HIS A 385 -12.27 27.93 32.11
N ARG A 386 -12.25 26.86 31.32
CA ARG A 386 -13.43 25.99 31.16
C ARG A 386 -13.77 25.30 32.47
N MET A 387 -12.78 24.80 33.20
CA MET A 387 -12.98 24.09 34.46
C MET A 387 -13.60 25.00 35.54
N LEU A 388 -13.06 26.21 35.74
CA LEU A 388 -13.56 27.18 36.72
C LEU A 388 -14.96 27.70 36.38
N LYS A 389 -15.39 27.64 35.11
CA LYS A 389 -16.77 27.94 34.72
C LYS A 389 -17.77 26.90 35.23
N TYR A 390 -17.38 25.62 35.27
CA TYR A 390 -18.24 24.53 35.77
C TYR A 390 -18.14 24.34 37.28
N TYR A 391 -16.97 24.61 37.86
CA TYR A 391 -16.70 24.45 39.29
C TYR A 391 -16.08 25.74 39.86
N PRO A 392 -16.89 26.79 40.09
CA PRO A 392 -16.39 28.08 40.55
C PRO A 392 -15.80 28.04 41.96
N ASP A 393 -16.24 27.09 42.79
CA ASP A 393 -15.80 26.97 44.18
C ASP A 393 -14.39 26.38 44.32
N TRP A 394 -13.82 25.79 43.26
CA TRP A 394 -12.53 25.13 43.33
C TRP A 394 -11.35 26.11 43.43
N THR A 395 -10.71 26.08 44.61
CA THR A 395 -9.51 26.88 44.89
C THR A 395 -8.22 26.25 44.38
N HIS A 396 -8.15 24.90 44.31
CA HIS A 396 -6.91 24.18 44.01
C HIS A 396 -7.17 22.95 43.13
N ILE A 397 -6.17 22.61 42.31
CA ILE A 397 -6.03 21.28 41.71
C ILE A 397 -5.05 20.49 42.58
N LEU A 398 -5.46 19.32 43.02
CA LEU A 398 -4.66 18.39 43.83
C LEU A 398 -4.13 17.26 42.95
N VAL A 399 -2.82 17.07 42.98
CA VAL A 399 -2.13 15.89 42.43
C VAL A 399 -1.67 15.03 43.59
N ARG A 400 -2.19 13.79 43.68
CA ARG A 400 -1.87 12.85 44.77
C ARG A 400 -1.06 11.67 44.25
N LEU A 401 0.14 11.50 44.78
CA LEU A 401 1.00 10.33 44.55
C LEU A 401 0.95 9.40 45.76
N LYS A 402 0.59 8.13 45.53
CA LYS A 402 0.59 7.08 46.55
C LYS A 402 2.02 6.55 46.81
N PRO A 403 2.28 5.91 47.96
CA PRO A 403 3.57 5.29 48.24
C PRO A 403 3.92 4.24 47.19
N THR A 404 5.18 4.21 46.78
CA THR A 404 5.68 3.28 45.79
C THR A 404 7.17 3.05 46.02
N ASN A 405 7.64 1.82 45.79
CA ASN A 405 9.07 1.49 45.85
C ASN A 405 9.78 1.75 44.51
N LYS A 406 9.02 2.10 43.47
CA LYS A 406 9.53 2.33 42.11
C LYS A 406 9.81 3.82 41.90
N PRO A 407 10.81 4.19 41.08
CA PRO A 407 11.08 5.57 40.74
C PRO A 407 9.87 6.19 40.04
N THR A 408 9.53 7.42 40.41
CA THR A 408 8.44 8.18 39.78
C THR A 408 8.81 9.66 39.72
N SER A 409 8.18 10.41 38.83
CA SER A 409 8.39 11.84 38.72
C SER A 409 7.07 12.57 38.48
N LEU A 410 6.99 13.81 38.98
CA LEU A 410 5.88 14.72 38.73
C LEU A 410 6.39 15.90 37.91
N LYS A 411 5.76 16.15 36.76
CA LYS A 411 6.09 17.23 35.83
C LYS A 411 4.83 18.07 35.59
N ILE A 412 4.98 19.40 35.65
CA ILE A 412 3.88 20.35 35.48
C ILE A 412 4.36 21.48 34.57
N ASP A 413 3.54 21.85 33.60
CA ASP A 413 3.77 22.94 32.66
C ASP A 413 2.45 23.68 32.41
N ALA A 414 2.37 24.92 32.91
CA ALA A 414 1.23 25.82 32.70
C ALA A 414 1.59 26.85 31.63
N TYR A 415 0.72 27.07 30.65
CA TYR A 415 1.03 27.94 29.53
C TYR A 415 -0.20 28.53 28.85
N SER A 416 0.03 29.62 28.11
CA SER A 416 -0.95 30.18 27.18
C SER A 416 -0.93 29.41 25.86
N VAL A 417 -2.11 29.16 25.30
CA VAL A 417 -2.27 28.34 24.08
C VAL A 417 -1.51 28.90 22.88
N GLU A 418 -1.35 30.21 22.81
CA GLU A 418 -0.69 30.92 21.71
C GLU A 418 0.83 30.69 21.71
N ASP A 419 1.45 30.50 22.88
CA ASP A 419 2.90 30.32 23.03
C ASP A 419 3.37 28.90 22.64
N ARG A 420 2.43 27.94 22.60
CA ARG A 420 2.70 26.51 22.38
C ARG A 420 2.02 25.95 21.13
N LYS A 421 1.43 26.79 20.28
CA LYS A 421 0.80 26.36 19.03
C LYS A 421 1.43 27.05 17.82
N TYR A 422 2.10 26.26 17.02
CA TYR A 422 2.72 26.71 15.77
C TYR A 422 1.84 26.34 14.58
N LYS A 423 1.79 27.21 13.57
CA LYS A 423 1.08 26.95 12.32
C LYS A 423 2.07 26.91 11.17
N ILE A 424 2.01 25.86 10.36
CA ILE A 424 2.81 25.73 9.15
C ILE A 424 1.92 25.39 7.96
N LYS A 425 2.32 25.86 6.79
CA LYS A 425 1.79 25.37 5.51
C LYS A 425 2.69 24.24 5.03
N ALA A 426 2.10 23.11 4.68
CA ALA A 426 2.81 21.98 4.11
C ALA A 426 3.58 22.46 2.87
N PRO A 427 4.89 22.21 2.78
CA PRO A 427 5.66 22.57 1.61
C PRO A 427 5.11 21.81 0.40
N LYS A 428 4.74 22.56 -0.66
CA LYS A 428 4.40 21.97 -1.97
C LYS A 428 5.65 21.29 -2.56
N PHE A 429 5.48 20.47 -3.60
CA PHE A 429 6.58 19.85 -4.37
C PHE A 429 7.64 20.90 -4.72
N SER A 430 8.66 21.01 -3.87
CA SER A 430 9.72 22.00 -3.90
C SER A 430 10.99 21.30 -3.45
N LEU A 431 12.14 21.89 -3.79
CA LEU A 431 13.42 21.37 -3.33
C LEU A 431 13.42 21.30 -1.79
N PRO A 432 13.95 20.21 -1.20
CA PRO A 432 14.00 20.04 0.25
C PRO A 432 14.87 21.15 0.82
N LYS A 433 14.22 22.14 1.44
CA LYS A 433 14.87 23.22 2.18
C LYS A 433 14.45 23.10 3.63
N LEU A 434 15.43 22.87 4.50
CA LEU A 434 15.23 22.82 5.93
C LEU A 434 14.74 24.20 6.42
N LYS A 435 13.57 24.23 7.06
CA LYS A 435 12.99 25.42 7.67
C LYS A 435 12.96 25.22 9.17
N THR A 436 13.54 26.15 9.92
CA THR A 436 13.47 26.13 11.38
C THR A 436 12.16 26.75 11.83
N LEU A 437 11.37 25.99 12.59
CA LEU A 437 10.11 26.44 13.16
C LEU A 437 10.36 27.09 14.52
N VAL A 438 11.18 26.43 15.34
CA VAL A 438 11.59 26.91 16.66
C VAL A 438 13.09 26.70 16.77
N ASN A 439 13.86 27.77 16.96
CA ASN A 439 15.30 27.69 17.16
C ASN A 439 15.61 27.02 18.50
N GLU A 440 14.90 27.42 19.55
CA GLU A 440 15.07 26.90 20.90
C GLU A 440 13.74 27.00 21.66
N THR A 441 13.27 25.90 22.24
CA THR A 441 12.09 25.90 23.09
C THR A 441 12.38 26.50 24.46
N VAL A 442 11.37 27.14 25.07
CA VAL A 442 11.45 27.63 26.45
C VAL A 442 11.78 26.48 27.42
N MET A 443 12.63 26.75 28.40
CA MET A 443 12.97 25.76 29.44
C MET A 443 11.71 25.27 30.18
N GLY A 444 11.64 23.97 30.48
CA GLY A 444 10.48 23.38 31.16
C GLY A 444 9.27 23.10 30.27
N THR A 445 9.36 23.31 28.94
CA THR A 445 8.28 22.97 28.01
C THR A 445 8.06 21.46 27.98
N ILE A 446 6.84 21.01 28.29
CA ILE A 446 6.46 19.60 28.20
C ILE A 446 5.63 19.33 26.94
N HIS A 447 4.76 20.26 26.55
CA HIS A 447 3.84 20.05 25.43
C HIS A 447 3.85 21.20 24.43
N THR A 448 3.95 20.88 23.15
CA THR A 448 3.78 21.82 22.03
C THR A 448 3.00 21.20 20.88
N GLY A 449 2.19 22.00 20.19
CA GLY A 449 1.38 21.55 19.05
C GLY A 449 1.76 22.26 17.76
N VAL A 450 1.85 21.51 16.66
CA VAL A 450 2.04 22.03 15.30
C VAL A 450 0.80 21.74 14.47
N LEU A 451 0.23 22.77 13.87
CA LEU A 451 -0.92 22.71 12.96
C LEU A 451 -0.39 22.78 11.52
N ILE A 452 -0.71 21.76 10.71
CA ILE A 452 -0.18 21.58 9.36
C ILE A 452 -1.33 21.76 8.36
N GLU A 453 -1.28 22.85 7.61
CA GLU A 453 -2.25 23.21 6.56
C GLU A 453 -1.83 22.66 5.19
N GLY A 454 -2.79 22.28 4.34
CA GLY A 454 -2.53 21.89 2.94
C GLY A 454 -1.96 20.48 2.74
N LEU A 455 -2.15 19.58 3.71
CA LEU A 455 -1.80 18.16 3.60
C LEU A 455 -3.04 17.34 3.19
N ASP A 456 -3.54 17.61 1.98
CA ASP A 456 -4.87 17.17 1.54
C ASP A 456 -4.88 15.77 0.87
N GLU A 457 -3.72 15.30 0.43
CA GLU A 457 -3.52 14.05 -0.32
C GLU A 457 -2.62 13.08 0.45
N PRO A 458 -2.69 11.75 0.23
CA PRO A 458 -1.98 10.77 1.07
C PRO A 458 -0.47 10.68 0.85
N PHE A 459 0.04 11.22 -0.25
CA PHE A 459 1.44 11.07 -0.64
C PHE A 459 2.41 12.15 -0.14
N PRO A 460 2.08 13.47 -0.12
CA PRO A 460 3.03 14.46 0.37
C PRO A 460 3.43 14.15 1.80
N THR A 461 4.73 14.12 2.06
CA THR A 461 5.26 13.80 3.38
C THR A 461 6.09 14.96 3.89
N VAL A 462 5.72 15.47 5.06
CA VAL A 462 6.48 16.47 5.81
C VAL A 462 7.37 15.74 6.81
N GLN A 463 8.67 16.00 6.76
CA GLN A 463 9.62 15.50 7.74
C GLN A 463 9.84 16.56 8.81
N PHE A 464 9.78 16.15 10.06
CA PHE A 464 10.14 16.94 11.23
C PHE A 464 11.39 16.37 11.90
N ASP A 465 12.32 17.24 12.21
CA ASP A 465 13.56 16.94 12.91
C ASP A 465 13.52 17.67 14.25
N ILE A 466 13.63 16.90 15.34
CA ILE A 466 13.56 17.39 16.73
C ILE A 466 14.90 17.09 17.38
N GLU A 467 15.72 18.13 17.53
CA GLU A 467 17.08 18.01 18.02
C GLU A 467 17.19 18.62 19.43
N PRO A 468 17.75 17.90 20.42
CA PRO A 468 18.09 18.52 21.69
C PRO A 468 19.26 19.51 21.47
N VAL A 469 19.08 20.74 21.92
CA VAL A 469 20.14 21.78 21.92
C VAL A 469 20.96 21.69 23.20
N GLU A 470 20.26 21.62 24.32
CA GLU A 470 20.86 21.48 25.65
C GLU A 470 19.95 20.61 26.51
N CYS A 471 20.53 19.65 27.23
CA CYS A 471 19.81 18.76 28.13
C CYS A 471 20.53 18.71 29.47
N GLY A 472 19.77 18.86 30.56
CA GLY A 472 20.29 18.65 31.91
C GLY A 472 20.42 17.18 32.33
N ASP A 473 19.79 16.26 31.59
CA ASP A 473 19.91 14.80 31.77
C ASP A 473 20.67 14.22 30.56
N ASP A 474 21.45 13.14 30.75
CA ASP A 474 22.22 12.49 29.67
C ASP A 474 21.34 11.88 28.56
N GLU A 475 20.08 11.56 28.89
CA GLU A 475 19.11 10.98 27.98
C GLU A 475 17.90 11.89 27.78
N PHE A 476 17.47 12.03 26.52
CA PHE A 476 16.23 12.72 26.16
C PHE A 476 15.22 11.74 25.57
N GLY A 477 13.94 12.00 25.85
CA GLY A 477 12.81 11.28 25.29
C GLY A 477 11.78 12.25 24.74
N VAL A 478 11.39 12.07 23.48
CA VAL A 478 10.34 12.83 22.81
C VAL A 478 9.27 11.87 22.32
N THR A 479 8.01 12.13 22.68
CA THR A 479 6.87 11.41 22.10
C THR A 479 6.09 12.34 21.20
N ALA A 480 5.83 11.93 19.97
CA ALA A 480 5.01 12.66 19.02
C ALA A 480 3.67 11.93 18.81
N LYS A 481 2.59 12.69 18.69
CA LYS A 481 1.25 12.20 18.32
C LYS A 481 0.77 12.95 17.09
N ILE A 482 0.48 12.21 16.02
CA ILE A 482 -0.09 12.74 14.79
C ILE A 482 -1.59 12.42 14.79
N CYS A 483 -2.44 13.42 14.56
CA CYS A 483 -3.88 13.24 14.39
C CYS A 483 -4.37 13.86 13.07
N ILE A 484 -5.19 13.10 12.33
CA ILE A 484 -5.80 13.53 11.08
C ILE A 484 -7.31 13.79 11.33
N PRO A 485 -7.80 15.04 11.18
CA PRO A 485 -9.15 15.43 11.57
C PRO A 485 -10.31 14.66 10.93
N TRP A 486 -10.14 14.18 9.70
CA TRP A 486 -11.16 13.42 8.97
C TRP A 486 -10.96 11.90 9.02
N ALA A 487 -9.86 11.42 9.60
CA ALA A 487 -9.53 9.99 9.62
C ALA A 487 -9.58 9.43 11.05
N ARG A 488 -10.77 9.01 11.47
CA ARG A 488 -11.02 8.41 12.80
C ARG A 488 -10.20 7.13 12.99
N GLY A 489 -9.45 7.06 14.09
CA GLY A 489 -8.66 5.86 14.42
C GLY A 489 -7.25 5.82 13.81
N PHE A 490 -6.86 6.83 13.05
CA PHE A 490 -5.55 6.91 12.39
C PHE A 490 -4.50 7.70 13.17
N ASN A 491 -4.69 7.85 14.48
CA ASN A 491 -3.69 8.51 15.32
C ASN A 491 -2.39 7.71 15.29
N ARG A 492 -1.24 8.37 15.17
CA ARG A 492 0.06 7.69 15.19
C ARG A 492 0.90 8.24 16.31
N HIS A 493 1.49 7.34 17.09
CA HIS A 493 2.44 7.68 18.12
C HIS A 493 3.85 7.27 17.70
N ILE A 494 4.80 8.17 17.87
CA ILE A 494 6.22 7.94 17.57
C ILE A 494 7.00 8.33 18.82
N HIS A 495 7.91 7.47 19.25
CA HIS A 495 8.78 7.74 20.39
C HIS A 495 10.23 7.80 19.91
N LEU A 496 10.90 8.91 20.21
CA LEU A 496 12.29 9.18 19.88
C LEU A 496 13.09 9.22 21.20
N THR A 497 14.17 8.46 21.25
CA THR A 497 15.14 8.48 22.35
C THR A 497 16.55 8.65 21.79
N HIS A 498 17.54 8.86 22.65
CA HIS A 498 18.95 8.95 22.24
C HIS A 498 19.38 7.77 21.33
N ASP A 499 18.96 6.56 21.67
CA ASP A 499 19.34 5.30 21.00
C ASP A 499 18.49 4.98 19.76
N THR A 500 17.43 5.75 19.49
CA THR A 500 16.62 5.52 18.30
C THR A 500 17.42 5.82 17.03
N LYS A 501 17.56 4.79 16.16
CA LYS A 501 18.26 4.90 14.88
C LYS A 501 17.63 5.95 13.93
N VAL A 502 16.32 6.17 14.06
CA VAL A 502 15.57 7.14 13.24
C VAL A 502 15.15 8.29 14.14
N LYS A 503 15.78 9.46 13.97
CA LYS A 503 15.53 10.67 14.76
C LYS A 503 14.50 11.62 14.13
N THR A 504 13.80 11.16 13.08
CA THR A 504 12.94 11.99 12.24
C THR A 504 11.49 11.49 12.27
N ILE A 505 10.55 12.44 12.23
CA ILE A 505 9.11 12.16 12.23
C ILE A 505 8.53 12.48 10.85
N TYR A 506 7.92 11.48 10.23
CA TYR A 506 7.24 11.65 8.94
C TYR A 506 5.73 11.83 9.14
N VAL A 507 5.20 12.95 8.65
CA VAL A 507 3.78 13.29 8.71
C VAL A 507 3.18 13.24 7.29
N ASN A 508 2.20 12.38 7.11
CA ASN A 508 1.37 12.19 5.90
C ASN A 508 -0.05 11.80 6.31
N VAL A 509 -1.01 11.80 5.40
CA VAL A 509 -2.41 11.40 5.67
C VAL A 509 -2.71 10.05 5.03
N PRO A 510 -3.62 9.24 5.59
CA PRO A 510 -3.91 7.89 5.09
C PRO A 510 -4.77 7.86 3.82
N PHE A 511 -5.64 8.86 3.65
CA PHE A 511 -6.50 9.03 2.47
C PHE A 511 -6.88 10.51 2.33
N SER A 512 -7.24 10.91 1.12
CA SER A 512 -7.51 12.31 0.78
C SER A 512 -8.66 12.91 1.60
N THR A 513 -8.63 14.22 1.76
CA THR A 513 -9.69 14.97 2.46
C THR A 513 -11.06 14.81 1.79
N PRO A 514 -12.17 14.87 2.55
CA PRO A 514 -13.52 14.94 1.99
C PRO A 514 -13.69 16.13 1.03
N SER A 515 -14.63 16.01 0.08
CA SER A 515 -14.87 17.08 -0.90
C SER A 515 -15.30 18.40 -0.25
N GLY A 516 -14.54 19.46 -0.48
CA GLY A 516 -14.76 20.79 0.09
C GLY A 516 -14.37 20.92 1.58
N TYR A 517 -13.53 20.01 2.09
CA TYR A 517 -12.95 20.13 3.42
C TYR A 517 -11.95 21.30 3.46
N ASN A 518 -12.00 22.11 4.51
CA ASN A 518 -11.11 23.26 4.65
C ASN A 518 -10.00 22.97 5.69
N THR A 519 -8.80 22.65 5.20
CA THR A 519 -7.64 22.35 6.06
C THR A 519 -7.06 23.58 6.76
N THR A 520 -7.45 24.82 6.41
CA THR A 520 -7.08 26.00 7.20
C THR A 520 -7.91 26.11 8.49
N GLN A 521 -9.14 25.60 8.48
CA GLN A 521 -10.02 25.56 9.66
C GLN A 521 -9.74 24.33 10.52
N ASN A 522 -9.59 23.17 9.88
CA ASN A 522 -9.31 21.89 10.54
C ASN A 522 -8.02 21.27 9.99
N PRO A 523 -6.84 21.75 10.42
CA PRO A 523 -5.54 21.24 9.96
C PRO A 523 -5.16 19.92 10.63
N VAL A 524 -4.22 19.19 10.01
CA VAL A 524 -3.57 18.03 10.63
C VAL A 524 -2.77 18.50 11.85
N THR A 525 -2.82 17.76 12.95
CA THR A 525 -2.13 18.15 14.19
C THR A 525 -0.99 17.20 14.52
N LEU A 526 0.15 17.78 14.91
CA LEU A 526 1.30 17.09 15.45
C LEU A 526 1.54 17.62 16.87
N ASP A 527 1.20 16.83 17.88
CA ASP A 527 1.47 17.14 19.28
C ASP A 527 2.81 16.51 19.67
N LEU A 528 3.71 17.30 20.26
CA LEU A 528 5.02 16.87 20.74
C LEU A 528 5.04 16.95 22.27
N PHE A 529 5.40 15.83 22.90
CA PHE A 529 5.61 15.67 24.33
C PHE A 529 7.11 15.58 24.59
N LEU A 530 7.69 16.67 25.08
CA LEU A 530 9.13 16.90 25.23
C LEU A 530 9.60 16.59 26.66
N ASN A 531 10.91 16.39 26.84
CA ASN A 531 11.51 16.32 28.17
C ASN A 531 11.74 17.74 28.72
N PRO A 532 11.11 18.15 29.84
CA PRO A 532 11.29 19.49 30.40
C PRO A 532 12.71 19.81 30.86
N SER A 533 13.57 18.81 31.08
CA SER A 533 15.01 18.99 31.37
C SER A 533 15.82 19.45 30.14
N CYS A 534 15.21 19.43 28.96
CA CYS A 534 15.87 19.69 27.69
C CYS A 534 15.25 20.88 26.95
N ARG A 535 16.08 21.57 26.16
CA ARG A 535 15.67 22.55 25.16
C ARG A 535 15.83 21.95 23.78
N TYR A 536 14.85 22.16 22.91
CA TYR A 536 14.79 21.55 21.59
C TYR A 536 14.77 22.58 20.48
N LYS A 537 15.41 22.22 19.37
CA LYS A 537 15.25 22.86 18.07
C LYS A 537 14.29 22.03 17.24
N ILE A 538 13.28 22.68 16.68
CA ILE A 538 12.26 22.04 15.85
C ILE A 538 12.39 22.58 14.44
N SER A 539 12.72 21.72 13.49
CA SER A 539 12.78 22.03 12.07
C SER A 539 11.93 21.08 11.24
N TYR A 540 11.55 21.53 10.05
CA TYR A 540 10.74 20.74 9.13
C TYR A 540 11.16 20.97 7.67
N GLN A 541 10.89 19.97 6.84
CA GLN A 541 11.15 20.01 5.41
C GLN A 541 10.21 19.10 4.62
N PHE A 542 10.15 19.32 3.30
CA PHE A 542 9.50 18.39 2.39
C PHE A 542 10.37 17.13 2.23
N SER A 543 9.81 15.95 2.49
CA SER A 543 10.54 14.69 2.31
C SER A 543 10.29 14.13 0.91
N ILE A 544 11.31 14.22 0.05
CA ILE A 544 11.27 13.56 -1.27
C ILE A 544 11.15 12.04 -1.08
N ALA A 545 12.04 11.45 -0.28
CA ALA A 545 12.06 10.00 -0.06
C ALA A 545 10.74 9.50 0.56
N GLY A 546 10.22 10.19 1.58
CA GLY A 546 8.93 9.86 2.19
C GLY A 546 7.77 9.98 1.21
N THR A 547 7.76 11.03 0.39
CA THR A 547 6.72 11.25 -0.61
C THR A 547 6.72 10.18 -1.69
N PHE A 548 7.88 9.85 -2.27
CA PHE A 548 7.98 8.78 -3.27
C PHE A 548 7.67 7.41 -2.68
N SER A 549 8.06 7.15 -1.42
CA SER A 549 7.68 5.92 -0.71
C SER A 549 6.16 5.79 -0.63
N LYS A 550 5.45 6.86 -0.26
CA LYS A 550 3.99 6.87 -0.23
C LYS A 550 3.35 6.79 -1.62
N ILE A 551 3.93 7.40 -2.66
CA ILE A 551 3.45 7.22 -4.04
C ILE A 551 3.52 5.74 -4.45
N VAL A 552 4.62 5.06 -4.14
CA VAL A 552 4.76 3.62 -4.45
C VAL A 552 3.74 2.81 -3.65
N GLN A 553 3.64 3.03 -2.33
CA GLN A 553 2.69 2.31 -1.48
C GLN A 553 1.24 2.48 -1.98
N GLU A 554 0.83 3.70 -2.34
CA GLU A 554 -0.55 4.01 -2.71
C GLU A 554 -0.91 3.75 -4.18
N PHE A 555 0.06 3.73 -5.10
CA PHE A 555 -0.26 3.75 -6.54
C PHE A 555 0.52 2.73 -7.37
N TYR A 556 1.21 1.76 -6.76
CA TYR A 556 1.93 0.73 -7.54
C TYR A 556 1.01 -0.04 -8.50
N HIS A 557 -0.27 -0.23 -8.13
CA HIS A 557 -1.25 -0.95 -8.94
C HIS A 557 -1.65 -0.20 -10.22
N TRP A 558 -1.34 1.09 -10.35
CA TRP A 558 -1.57 1.85 -11.59
C TRP A 558 -0.50 1.57 -12.65
N LEU A 559 0.68 1.08 -12.26
CA LEU A 559 1.83 0.91 -13.16
C LEU A 559 1.54 0.00 -14.36
N PRO A 560 0.86 -1.16 -14.24
CA PRO A 560 0.55 -2.01 -15.39
C PRO A 560 -0.27 -1.28 -16.47
N ALA A 561 -1.29 -0.51 -16.07
CA ALA A 561 -2.11 0.25 -17.01
C ALA A 561 -1.28 1.32 -17.76
N HIS A 562 -0.37 1.99 -17.05
CA HIS A 562 0.55 2.96 -17.66
C HIS A 562 1.57 2.30 -18.58
N LEU A 563 2.11 1.14 -18.20
CA LEU A 563 3.05 0.37 -19.02
C LEU A 563 2.41 -0.09 -20.33
N THR A 564 1.20 -0.65 -20.27
CA THR A 564 0.46 -1.02 -21.49
C THR A 564 0.11 0.19 -22.34
N ALA A 565 -0.24 1.33 -21.73
CA ALA A 565 -0.47 2.57 -22.48
C ALA A 565 0.80 3.02 -23.24
N VAL A 566 1.98 2.92 -22.62
CA VAL A 566 3.26 3.17 -23.31
C VAL A 566 3.43 2.19 -24.47
N LEU A 567 3.19 0.89 -24.26
CA LEU A 567 3.33 -0.12 -25.31
C LEU A 567 2.35 0.07 -26.48
N PHE A 568 1.12 0.53 -26.23
CA PHE A 568 0.19 0.89 -27.30
C PHE A 568 0.66 2.10 -28.11
N LEU A 569 1.28 3.09 -27.47
CA LEU A 569 1.89 4.22 -28.20
C LEU A 569 3.10 3.81 -29.01
N VAL A 570 3.94 2.93 -28.45
CA VAL A 570 5.07 2.33 -29.17
C VAL A 570 4.56 1.59 -30.40
N LEU A 571 3.58 0.71 -30.23
CA LEU A 571 2.96 -0.07 -31.30
C LEU A 571 2.37 0.85 -32.38
N ARG A 572 1.67 1.91 -31.97
CA ARG A 572 1.12 2.91 -32.88
C ARG A 572 2.20 3.59 -33.70
N ASN A 573 3.31 3.99 -33.07
CA ASN A 573 4.41 4.64 -33.77
C ASN A 573 5.16 3.68 -34.69
N GLN A 574 5.29 2.41 -34.31
CA GLN A 574 5.82 1.36 -35.19
C GLN A 574 4.92 1.21 -36.44
N ILE A 575 3.61 1.05 -36.24
CA ILE A 575 2.61 0.92 -37.32
C ILE A 575 2.63 2.11 -38.29
N VAL A 576 2.73 3.34 -37.78
CA VAL A 576 2.79 4.55 -38.62
C VAL A 576 4.16 4.70 -39.31
N SER A 577 5.26 4.33 -38.65
CA SER A 577 6.60 4.45 -39.22
C SER A 577 6.82 3.52 -40.41
N PHE A 578 6.19 2.34 -40.43
CA PHE A 578 6.17 1.44 -41.61
C PHE A 578 5.64 2.13 -42.88
N GLN A 579 5.03 3.31 -42.78
CA GLN A 579 4.50 4.06 -43.92
C GLN A 579 5.56 4.90 -44.66
N ASN A 580 6.74 5.19 -44.07
CA ASN A 580 7.73 6.17 -44.59
C ASN A 580 9.13 5.57 -44.82
N SER A 581 9.23 4.44 -45.51
CA SER A 581 10.47 3.66 -45.72
C SER A 581 11.43 4.19 -46.80
N GLU A 582 11.43 5.49 -47.13
CA GLU A 582 12.34 6.03 -48.17
C GLU A 582 13.65 6.62 -47.61
N ASP A 583 13.75 6.88 -46.29
CA ASP A 583 14.94 7.52 -45.66
C ASP A 583 15.55 6.67 -44.50
N ALA A 584 15.75 5.38 -44.73
CA ALA A 584 16.11 4.39 -43.68
C ALA A 584 17.60 4.32 -43.29
N LEU A 585 18.35 5.43 -43.28
CA LEU A 585 19.79 5.37 -42.89
C LEU A 585 20.03 5.30 -41.37
N PHE A 586 19.00 5.49 -40.53
CA PHE A 586 19.12 5.51 -39.06
C PHE A 586 17.87 4.95 -38.33
N VAL A 587 17.48 3.70 -38.61
CA VAL A 587 16.49 3.01 -37.76
C VAL A 587 17.12 2.67 -36.41
N LYS A 588 16.72 3.37 -35.35
CA LYS A 588 17.05 3.04 -33.95
C LYS A 588 15.88 2.25 -33.38
N PRO A 589 15.97 0.92 -33.20
CA PRO A 589 14.85 0.10 -32.71
C PRO A 589 14.31 0.53 -31.32
N TYR A 590 15.10 1.25 -30.53
CA TYR A 590 14.72 1.82 -29.24
C TYR A 590 14.14 3.24 -29.30
N ALA A 591 14.27 3.97 -30.42
CA ALA A 591 13.79 5.35 -30.51
C ALA A 591 12.27 5.45 -30.33
N GLY A 592 11.53 4.43 -30.76
CA GLY A 592 10.08 4.31 -30.56
C GLY A 592 9.66 4.21 -29.09
N PHE A 593 10.55 3.86 -28.16
CA PHE A 593 10.24 3.76 -26.73
C PHE A 593 10.45 5.08 -25.97
N PHE A 594 11.15 6.05 -26.57
CA PHE A 594 11.31 7.39 -26.00
C PHE A 594 10.08 8.25 -26.28
N GLN A 595 9.01 8.04 -25.52
CA GLN A 595 7.71 8.69 -25.69
C GLN A 595 7.52 9.92 -24.79
N SER A 596 8.45 10.88 -24.75
CA SER A 596 8.29 12.07 -23.88
C SER A 596 7.01 12.87 -24.15
N LYS A 597 6.52 12.87 -25.41
CA LYS A 597 5.26 13.51 -25.81
C LYS A 597 4.01 12.84 -25.23
N SER A 598 4.09 11.58 -24.78
CA SER A 598 2.93 10.89 -24.20
C SER A 598 2.50 11.48 -22.85
N LEU A 599 3.38 12.20 -22.16
CA LEU A 599 3.06 12.91 -20.91
C LEU A 599 1.94 13.95 -21.10
N TYR A 600 1.85 14.57 -22.29
CA TYR A 600 0.75 15.47 -22.63
C TYR A 600 -0.58 14.72 -22.75
N ILE A 601 -0.56 13.50 -23.30
CA ILE A 601 -1.75 12.64 -23.43
C ILE A 601 -2.25 12.25 -22.03
N VAL A 602 -1.37 11.83 -21.13
CA VAL A 602 -1.72 11.48 -19.75
C VAL A 602 -2.37 12.66 -19.03
N THR A 603 -1.78 13.85 -19.19
CA THR A 603 -2.31 15.08 -18.61
C THR A 603 -3.69 15.41 -19.18
N GLY A 604 -3.86 15.33 -20.50
CA GLY A 604 -5.12 15.51 -21.20
C GLY A 604 -6.20 14.53 -20.74
N CYS A 605 -5.89 13.24 -20.63
CA CYS A 605 -6.80 12.21 -20.13
C CYS A 605 -7.25 12.49 -18.69
N ARG A 606 -6.34 12.95 -17.82
CA ARG A 606 -6.68 13.30 -16.43
C ARG A 606 -7.59 14.53 -16.35
N LEU A 607 -7.31 15.55 -17.16
CA LEU A 607 -8.18 16.72 -17.27
C LEU A 607 -9.56 16.34 -17.83
N LEU A 608 -9.59 15.50 -18.86
CA LEU A 608 -10.82 14.96 -19.43
C LEU A 608 -11.61 14.16 -18.39
N LYS A 609 -10.96 13.29 -17.60
CA LYS A 609 -11.63 12.57 -16.49
C LYS A 609 -12.30 13.53 -15.52
N LYS A 610 -11.61 14.61 -15.15
CA LYS A 610 -12.15 15.63 -14.24
C LYS A 610 -13.35 16.36 -14.84
N LEU A 611 -13.37 16.59 -16.14
CA LEU A 611 -14.52 17.16 -16.85
C LEU A 611 -15.68 16.16 -16.96
N LEU A 612 -15.39 14.92 -17.33
CA LEU A 612 -16.37 13.85 -17.52
C LEU A 612 -17.04 13.41 -16.21
N LEU A 613 -16.35 13.51 -15.07
CA LEU A 613 -16.91 13.20 -13.74
C LEU A 613 -18.14 14.05 -13.38
N ASN A 614 -18.28 15.24 -13.97
CA ASN A 614 -19.47 16.08 -13.78
C ASN A 614 -20.67 15.60 -14.62
N LEU A 615 -20.46 14.72 -15.59
CA LEU A 615 -21.50 14.12 -16.42
C LEU A 615 -21.98 12.81 -15.77
N LYS A 616 -23.11 12.85 -15.05
CA LYS A 616 -23.71 11.71 -14.33
C LYS A 616 -24.02 10.46 -15.18
N PHE A 617 -23.86 10.51 -16.50
CA PHE A 617 -24.21 9.44 -17.43
C PHE A 617 -23.14 8.35 -17.56
N LEU A 618 -21.87 8.65 -17.22
CA LEU A 618 -20.79 7.66 -17.32
C LEU A 618 -20.64 6.86 -16.02
N PRO A 619 -20.39 5.54 -16.08
CA PRO A 619 -20.15 4.69 -14.91
C PRO A 619 -18.74 4.92 -14.35
N ILE A 620 -18.43 6.17 -13.98
CA ILE A 620 -17.22 6.55 -13.27
C ILE A 620 -17.62 6.65 -11.81
N SER A 621 -17.10 5.75 -10.98
CA SER A 621 -17.47 5.72 -9.56
C SER A 621 -17.11 7.05 -8.86
N PRO A 622 -18.04 7.62 -8.07
CA PRO A 622 -17.86 8.92 -7.40
C PRO A 622 -16.78 8.91 -6.32
N ASP A 623 -16.33 7.72 -5.94
CA ASP A 623 -15.35 7.44 -4.90
C ASP A 623 -13.89 7.61 -5.34
N THR A 624 -13.68 8.08 -6.57
CA THR A 624 -12.35 8.38 -7.08
C THR A 624 -11.88 9.69 -6.48
N SER A 625 -11.10 9.60 -5.41
CA SER A 625 -10.26 10.70 -4.95
C SER A 625 -9.55 11.29 -6.16
N ASN A 626 -9.88 12.56 -6.46
CA ASN A 626 -9.30 13.33 -7.56
C ASN A 626 -7.83 13.63 -7.21
N TYR A 627 -6.99 12.62 -7.27
CA TYR A 627 -5.56 12.76 -7.03
C TYR A 627 -4.95 13.71 -8.06
N SER A 628 -3.96 14.47 -7.60
CA SER A 628 -3.18 15.37 -8.43
C SER A 628 -2.62 14.68 -9.67
N PHE A 629 -2.67 15.38 -10.81
CA PHE A 629 -2.19 14.86 -12.10
C PHE A 629 -0.70 14.49 -12.08
N TYR A 630 0.09 15.09 -11.19
CA TYR A 630 1.52 14.79 -10.98
C TYR A 630 1.77 13.30 -10.69
N VAL A 631 0.89 12.64 -9.93
CA VAL A 631 1.05 11.21 -9.60
C VAL A 631 1.01 10.38 -10.88
N SER A 632 0.06 10.68 -11.78
CA SER A 632 -0.08 9.99 -13.06
C SER A 632 1.11 10.25 -13.99
N ILE A 633 1.66 11.47 -13.99
CA ILE A 633 2.88 11.84 -14.73
C ILE A 633 4.07 11.04 -14.24
N ILE A 634 4.30 10.97 -12.92
CA ILE A 634 5.41 10.23 -12.32
C ILE A 634 5.32 8.75 -12.71
N ILE A 635 4.15 8.13 -12.54
CA ILE A 635 3.94 6.71 -12.86
C ILE A 635 4.06 6.43 -14.36
N HIS A 636 3.62 7.36 -15.22
CA HIS A 636 3.84 7.19 -16.66
C HIS A 636 5.32 7.34 -17.04
N GLY A 637 6.04 8.27 -16.41
CA GLY A 637 7.48 8.44 -16.59
C GLY A 637 8.25 7.17 -16.17
N THR A 638 7.89 6.56 -15.04
CA THR A 638 8.48 5.29 -14.62
C THR A 638 8.11 4.15 -15.56
N ALA A 639 6.89 4.12 -16.10
CA ALA A 639 6.48 3.14 -17.11
C ALA A 639 7.29 3.26 -18.41
N ILE A 640 7.61 4.49 -18.87
CA ILE A 640 8.50 4.72 -20.03
C ILE A 640 9.88 4.14 -19.74
N VAL A 641 10.49 4.49 -18.61
CA VAL A 641 11.81 3.97 -18.22
C VAL A 641 11.80 2.44 -18.12
N LEU A 642 10.77 1.87 -17.49
CA LEU A 642 10.62 0.43 -17.37
C LEU A 642 10.50 -0.23 -18.74
N SER A 643 9.71 0.33 -19.66
CA SER A 643 9.59 -0.20 -21.03
C SER A 643 10.92 -0.23 -21.76
N ILE A 644 11.74 0.82 -21.62
CA ILE A 644 13.07 0.91 -22.21
C ILE A 644 13.99 -0.17 -21.62
N VAL A 645 14.03 -0.29 -20.29
CA VAL A 645 14.84 -1.31 -19.59
C VAL A 645 14.41 -2.72 -19.97
N SER A 646 13.10 -2.99 -20.07
CA SER A 646 12.57 -4.28 -20.50
C SER A 646 13.01 -4.64 -21.92
N VAL A 647 12.94 -3.70 -22.87
CA VAL A 647 13.39 -3.94 -24.25
C VAL A 647 14.88 -4.22 -24.29
N PHE A 648 15.71 -3.41 -23.63
CA PHE A 648 17.16 -3.65 -23.56
C PHE A 648 17.48 -4.99 -22.91
N SER A 649 16.71 -5.40 -21.89
CA SER A 649 16.89 -6.69 -21.22
C SER A 649 16.55 -7.84 -22.15
N ILE A 650 15.39 -7.80 -22.82
CA ILE A 650 14.98 -8.81 -23.83
C ILE A 650 16.03 -8.89 -24.93
N TRP A 651 16.50 -7.76 -25.42
CA TRP A 651 17.52 -7.67 -26.45
C TRP A 651 18.84 -8.33 -26.03
N THR A 652 19.33 -8.00 -24.82
CA THR A 652 20.56 -8.58 -24.25
C THR A 652 20.43 -10.09 -24.04
N ILE A 653 19.27 -10.54 -23.58
CA ILE A 653 18.99 -11.97 -23.38
C ILE A 653 18.99 -12.71 -24.73
N LEU A 654 18.38 -12.12 -25.76
CA LEU A 654 18.34 -12.69 -27.11
C LEU A 654 19.74 -12.77 -27.74
N THR A 655 20.55 -11.72 -27.61
CA THR A 655 21.88 -11.67 -28.24
C THR A 655 22.91 -12.58 -27.58
N PHE A 656 22.83 -12.79 -26.25
CA PHE A 656 23.89 -13.51 -25.52
C PHE A 656 23.48 -14.88 -24.96
N HIS A 657 22.19 -15.17 -24.77
CA HIS A 657 21.71 -16.34 -24.00
C HIS A 657 20.74 -17.25 -24.75
N GLY A 658 20.54 -17.10 -26.07
CA GLY A 658 19.63 -17.96 -26.85
C GLY A 658 19.83 -19.47 -26.62
N ASN A 659 21.09 -19.94 -26.60
CA ASN A 659 21.43 -21.34 -26.35
C ASN A 659 21.24 -21.80 -24.88
N ILE A 660 21.31 -20.88 -23.91
CA ILE A 660 21.13 -21.20 -22.47
C ILE A 660 19.64 -21.30 -22.14
N LEU A 661 18.82 -20.41 -22.71
CA LEU A 661 17.36 -20.44 -22.55
C LEU A 661 16.73 -21.69 -23.13
N HIS A 662 17.23 -22.17 -24.28
CA HIS A 662 16.84 -23.46 -24.84
C HIS A 662 17.07 -24.61 -23.84
N LYS A 663 18.23 -24.63 -23.17
CA LYS A 663 18.56 -25.63 -22.13
C LYS A 663 17.68 -25.50 -20.87
N ILE A 664 17.30 -24.29 -20.48
CA ILE A 664 16.44 -24.05 -19.32
C ILE A 664 14.99 -24.43 -19.62
N ALA A 665 14.47 -24.08 -20.81
CA ALA A 665 13.13 -24.43 -21.26
C ALA A 665 12.94 -25.96 -21.34
N LEU A 666 13.96 -26.69 -21.82
CA LEU A 666 14.02 -28.15 -21.79
C LEU A 666 13.90 -28.72 -20.37
N LYS A 667 14.61 -28.13 -19.41
CA LYS A 667 14.60 -28.58 -18.01
C LYS A 667 13.25 -28.33 -17.31
N LEU A 668 12.54 -27.27 -17.71
CA LEU A 668 11.25 -26.89 -17.13
C LEU A 668 10.07 -27.70 -17.67
N THR A 669 10.13 -28.07 -18.96
CA THR A 669 9.03 -28.77 -19.66
C THR A 669 9.06 -30.28 -19.51
N ARG A 670 10.15 -30.87 -18.97
CA ARG A 670 10.40 -32.32 -18.91
C ARG A 670 10.25 -33.03 -20.28
N LEU A 671 10.25 -32.30 -21.39
CA LEU A 671 10.26 -32.87 -22.73
C LEU A 671 11.65 -33.44 -23.03
N SER A 672 11.70 -34.59 -23.70
CA SER A 672 12.98 -35.10 -24.21
C SER A 672 13.56 -34.14 -25.26
N THR A 673 14.88 -34.09 -25.39
CA THR A 673 15.57 -33.25 -26.38
C THR A 673 14.99 -33.42 -27.78
N ALA A 674 14.72 -34.67 -28.19
CA ALA A 674 14.11 -35.00 -29.48
C ALA A 674 12.69 -34.44 -29.64
N SER A 675 11.83 -34.53 -28.61
CA SER A 675 10.45 -34.01 -28.69
C SER A 675 10.39 -32.48 -28.75
N SER A 676 11.33 -31.78 -28.11
CA SER A 676 11.42 -30.31 -28.15
C SER A 676 11.90 -29.80 -29.50
N GLU A 677 12.86 -30.49 -30.14
CA GLU A 677 13.36 -30.13 -31.46
C GLU A 677 12.28 -30.33 -32.51
N ILE A 678 11.54 -31.44 -32.44
CA ILE A 678 10.38 -31.69 -33.31
C ILE A 678 9.30 -30.62 -33.10
N LEU A 679 8.98 -30.29 -31.84
CA LEU A 679 7.97 -29.27 -31.53
C LEU A 679 8.37 -27.88 -32.04
N MET A 680 9.63 -27.46 -31.85
CA MET A 680 10.12 -26.19 -32.38
C MET A 680 10.09 -26.18 -33.91
N LYS A 681 10.50 -27.27 -34.57
CA LYS A 681 10.50 -27.38 -36.03
C LYS A 681 9.07 -27.32 -36.60
N VAL A 682 8.11 -27.97 -35.94
CA VAL A 682 6.67 -27.93 -36.29
C VAL A 682 6.06 -26.55 -36.06
N VAL A 683 6.37 -25.90 -34.93
CA VAL A 683 5.87 -24.55 -34.62
C VAL A 683 6.42 -23.50 -35.59
N THR A 684 7.68 -23.62 -36.01
CA THR A 684 8.28 -22.71 -36.99
C THR A 684 7.83 -22.98 -38.43
N THR A 685 7.39 -24.20 -38.75
CA THR A 685 6.90 -24.56 -40.10
C THR A 685 5.39 -24.39 -40.26
N LEU A 686 4.61 -24.47 -39.19
CA LEU A 686 3.16 -24.31 -39.19
C LEU A 686 2.72 -23.36 -38.06
N PRO A 687 2.71 -22.03 -38.27
CA PRO A 687 2.31 -21.04 -37.25
C PRO A 687 0.92 -21.29 -36.67
N LEU A 688 -0.02 -21.81 -37.47
CA LEU A 688 -1.36 -22.20 -37.01
C LEU A 688 -1.36 -23.26 -35.90
N SER A 689 -0.34 -24.13 -35.87
CA SER A 689 -0.19 -25.14 -34.82
C SER A 689 0.10 -24.52 -33.44
N PHE A 690 0.72 -23.33 -33.40
CA PHE A 690 0.97 -22.57 -32.17
C PHE A 690 -0.34 -22.23 -31.47
N GLY A 691 -1.29 -21.64 -32.20
CA GLY A 691 -2.60 -21.28 -31.67
C GLY A 691 -3.36 -22.50 -31.15
N VAL A 692 -3.46 -23.56 -31.96
CA VAL A 692 -4.18 -24.80 -31.58
C VAL A 692 -3.59 -25.42 -30.30
N LEU A 693 -2.27 -25.50 -30.19
CA LEU A 693 -1.58 -26.07 -29.04
C LEU A 693 -1.87 -25.28 -27.76
N PHE A 694 -1.63 -23.96 -27.75
CA PHE A 694 -1.77 -23.17 -26.52
C PHE A 694 -3.23 -22.89 -26.16
N ILE A 695 -4.15 -22.87 -27.13
CA ILE A 695 -5.58 -22.86 -26.85
C ILE A 695 -5.99 -24.16 -26.18
N SER A 696 -5.56 -25.32 -26.70
CA SER A 696 -5.85 -26.62 -26.09
C SER A 696 -5.29 -26.72 -24.68
N ILE A 697 -4.07 -26.22 -24.44
CA ILE A 697 -3.48 -26.16 -23.10
C ILE A 697 -4.29 -25.23 -22.20
N SER A 698 -4.71 -24.05 -22.67
CA SER A 698 -5.50 -23.10 -21.88
C SER A 698 -6.84 -23.68 -21.46
N VAL A 699 -7.53 -24.38 -22.37
CA VAL A 699 -8.81 -25.05 -22.11
C VAL A 699 -8.64 -26.27 -21.19
N GLY A 700 -7.58 -27.05 -21.38
CA GLY A 700 -7.30 -28.23 -20.54
C GLY A 700 -6.75 -27.90 -19.15
N THR A 701 -6.15 -26.71 -18.99
CA THR A 701 -5.55 -26.25 -17.72
C THR A 701 -6.23 -24.97 -17.22
N CYS A 702 -5.64 -23.80 -17.50
CA CYS A 702 -6.21 -22.48 -17.31
C CYS A 702 -5.49 -21.46 -18.20
N SER A 703 -6.11 -20.30 -18.40
CA SER A 703 -5.57 -19.18 -19.17
C SER A 703 -4.19 -18.75 -18.73
N GLY A 704 -3.93 -18.68 -17.42
CA GLY A 704 -2.64 -18.23 -16.90
C GLY A 704 -1.48 -19.14 -17.32
N ILE A 705 -1.65 -20.47 -17.26
CA ILE A 705 -0.64 -21.44 -17.70
C ILE A 705 -0.46 -21.37 -19.21
N GLY A 706 -1.57 -21.38 -19.96
CA GLY A 706 -1.54 -21.29 -21.41
C GLY A 706 -0.84 -20.02 -21.91
N LEU A 707 -1.15 -18.85 -21.35
CA LEU A 707 -0.51 -17.57 -21.67
C LEU A 707 0.97 -17.55 -21.28
N THR A 708 1.33 -18.10 -20.13
CA THR A 708 2.73 -18.15 -19.68
C THR A 708 3.57 -19.01 -20.63
N LEU A 709 3.08 -20.19 -20.99
CA LEU A 709 3.75 -21.06 -21.95
C LEU A 709 3.78 -20.42 -23.34
N ALA A 710 2.67 -19.85 -23.81
CA ALA A 710 2.63 -19.13 -25.08
C ALA A 710 3.65 -17.97 -25.12
N THR A 711 3.81 -17.23 -24.02
CA THR A 711 4.81 -16.15 -23.93
C THR A 711 6.24 -16.69 -24.05
N ILE A 712 6.56 -17.78 -23.34
CA ILE A 712 7.88 -18.42 -23.41
C ILE A 712 8.17 -18.94 -24.83
N PHE A 713 7.22 -19.65 -25.44
CA PHE A 713 7.41 -20.19 -26.78
C PHE A 713 7.45 -19.10 -27.84
N TYR A 714 6.63 -18.05 -27.73
CA TYR A 714 6.68 -16.92 -28.64
C TYR A 714 8.04 -16.20 -28.56
N PHE A 715 8.59 -16.04 -27.36
CA PHE A 715 9.96 -15.54 -27.18
C PHE A 715 11.00 -16.43 -27.88
N LEU A 716 10.89 -17.77 -27.78
CA LEU A 716 11.80 -18.69 -28.46
C LEU A 716 11.68 -18.63 -29.99
N VAL A 717 10.46 -18.51 -30.52
CA VAL A 717 10.21 -18.34 -31.96
C VAL A 717 10.88 -17.06 -32.48
N ILE A 718 10.68 -15.93 -31.78
CA ILE A 718 11.34 -14.66 -32.12
C ILE A 718 12.87 -14.81 -32.04
N SER A 719 13.37 -15.49 -30.99
CA SER A 719 14.81 -15.69 -30.81
C SER A 719 15.44 -16.47 -31.95
N ASN A 720 14.75 -17.45 -32.51
CA ASN A 720 15.27 -18.24 -33.61
C ASN A 720 15.15 -17.49 -34.95
N ALA A 721 14.02 -16.83 -35.19
CA ALA A 721 13.75 -16.13 -36.46
C ALA A 721 14.65 -14.91 -36.70
N TYR A 722 15.05 -14.21 -35.63
CA TYR A 722 15.78 -12.94 -35.73
C TYR A 722 17.24 -13.01 -35.22
N LYS A 723 17.74 -14.21 -34.91
CA LYS A 723 19.09 -14.41 -34.35
C LYS A 723 20.17 -13.78 -35.22
N ASP A 724 20.16 -14.08 -36.51
CA ASP A 724 21.23 -13.69 -37.44
C ASP A 724 21.24 -12.17 -37.66
N TYR A 725 20.06 -11.55 -37.77
CA TYR A 725 19.92 -10.08 -37.85
C TYR A 725 20.51 -9.38 -36.62
N LEU A 726 20.28 -9.94 -35.43
CA LEU A 726 20.76 -9.39 -34.16
C LEU A 726 22.28 -9.55 -33.98
N GLU A 727 22.82 -10.73 -34.31
CA GLU A 727 24.25 -10.98 -34.27
C GLU A 727 24.99 -10.07 -35.25
N ASN A 728 24.50 -9.94 -36.48
CA ASN A 728 25.08 -9.05 -37.50
C ASN A 728 25.05 -7.58 -37.04
N TRP A 729 23.93 -7.12 -36.48
CA TRP A 729 23.83 -5.78 -35.89
C TRP A 729 24.84 -5.55 -34.76
N ALA A 730 24.97 -6.50 -33.84
CA ALA A 730 25.88 -6.41 -32.70
C ALA A 730 27.33 -6.36 -33.16
N TRP A 731 27.70 -7.18 -34.14
CA TRP A 731 29.02 -7.19 -34.77
C TRP A 731 29.33 -5.88 -35.50
N ASP A 732 28.37 -5.31 -36.23
CA ASP A 732 28.57 -4.04 -36.94
C ASP A 732 28.72 -2.85 -36.00
N LYS A 733 27.94 -2.81 -34.92
CA LYS A 733 28.13 -1.81 -33.86
C LYS A 733 29.44 -2.00 -33.12
N ALA A 734 29.83 -3.24 -32.81
CA ALA A 734 31.12 -3.55 -32.20
C ALA A 734 32.27 -3.08 -33.11
N LYS A 735 32.26 -3.43 -34.40
CA LYS A 735 33.25 -2.95 -35.40
C LYS A 735 33.29 -1.43 -35.47
N GLY A 736 32.13 -0.75 -35.47
CA GLY A 736 32.04 0.71 -35.47
C GLY A 736 32.62 1.36 -34.21
N ILE A 737 32.37 0.77 -33.03
CA ILE A 737 32.93 1.21 -31.75
C ILE A 737 34.45 0.95 -31.72
N PHE A 738 34.91 -0.24 -32.12
CA PHE A 738 36.34 -0.57 -32.23
C PHE A 738 37.06 0.35 -33.23
N LYS A 739 36.43 0.72 -34.35
CA LYS A 739 36.97 1.67 -35.33
C LYS A 739 37.08 3.07 -34.74
N ARG A 740 36.07 3.55 -33.99
CA ARG A 740 36.11 4.84 -33.27
C ARG A 740 37.14 4.87 -32.15
N ILE A 741 37.26 3.78 -31.38
CA ILE A 741 38.28 3.62 -30.33
C ILE A 741 39.68 3.58 -30.97
N ARG A 742 39.87 2.82 -32.06
CA ARG A 742 41.14 2.76 -32.80
C ARG A 742 41.51 4.09 -33.45
N GLN A 743 40.55 4.85 -33.97
CA GLN A 743 40.75 6.21 -34.48
C GLN A 743 41.10 7.19 -33.36
N LYS A 744 40.44 7.07 -32.19
CA LYS A 744 40.74 7.88 -31.01
C LYS A 744 42.15 7.58 -30.50
N ILE A 745 42.54 6.31 -30.37
CA ILE A 745 43.89 5.86 -30.00
C ILE A 745 44.95 6.32 -31.02
N ARG A 746 44.68 6.23 -32.33
CA ARG A 746 45.58 6.75 -33.38
C ARG A 746 45.71 8.28 -33.34
N SER A 747 44.66 9.01 -33.02
CA SER A 747 44.72 10.47 -32.84
C SER A 747 45.51 10.88 -31.59
N THR A 748 45.41 10.11 -30.50
CA THR A 748 46.19 10.33 -29.28
C THR A 748 47.67 9.93 -29.44
N SER A 749 47.96 8.95 -30.31
CA SER A 749 49.33 8.53 -30.65
C SER A 749 50.03 9.52 -31.60
N LYS A 750 49.31 10.15 -32.53
CA LYS A 750 49.86 11.24 -33.37
C LYS A 750 50.17 12.53 -32.59
N ASN A 751 49.53 12.77 -31.44
CA ASN A 751 49.81 13.93 -30.58
C ASN A 751 50.92 13.70 -29.53
N LYS A 752 51.60 12.54 -29.53
CA LYS A 752 52.67 12.22 -28.57
C LYS A 752 54.03 11.85 -29.20
N GLY A 753 54.19 12.03 -30.52
CA GLY A 753 55.42 11.68 -31.23
C GLY A 753 55.97 12.85 -32.05
N THR A 754 56.44 13.92 -31.40
CA THR A 754 57.22 14.97 -32.09
C THR A 754 58.19 15.68 -31.15
N VAL A 755 59.13 14.96 -30.52
CA VAL A 755 60.41 15.53 -30.05
C VAL A 755 61.46 14.41 -30.00
N ALA A 756 62.46 14.47 -30.88
CA ALA A 756 63.91 14.19 -30.65
C ALA A 756 64.62 13.62 -31.91
N LEU A 757 65.56 14.44 -32.44
CA LEU A 757 66.91 14.18 -33.01
C LEU A 757 67.27 12.78 -33.57
N SER A 758 68.17 12.57 -34.54
CA SER A 758 68.90 13.33 -35.58
C SER A 758 69.90 12.31 -36.19
N GLN A 759 70.15 12.39 -37.51
CA GLN A 759 71.38 11.97 -38.22
C GLN A 759 71.90 10.51 -38.19
N ARG A 760 71.94 9.88 -39.38
CA ARG A 760 73.13 9.36 -40.12
C ARG A 760 72.65 8.60 -41.36
N GLU A 761 72.88 9.11 -42.59
CA GLU A 761 74.05 8.89 -43.47
C GLU A 761 73.95 7.56 -44.29
N ILE A 762 73.61 7.54 -45.60
CA ILE A 762 74.29 7.76 -46.92
C ILE A 762 74.32 6.41 -47.72
N ILE A 763 74.12 6.50 -49.05
CA ILE A 763 74.57 5.62 -50.17
C ILE A 763 73.63 4.45 -50.58
N ALA A 764 73.29 4.14 -51.83
CA ALA A 764 73.22 4.79 -53.17
C ALA A 764 72.74 3.71 -54.18
N VAL A 765 71.92 4.11 -55.18
CA VAL A 765 72.01 3.75 -56.65
C VAL A 765 71.55 2.32 -57.04
N ASP A 766 70.83 2.00 -58.13
CA ASP A 766 70.22 2.60 -59.36
C ASP A 766 69.12 1.58 -59.78
N GLY A 767 68.14 1.79 -60.65
CA GLY A 767 67.93 2.80 -61.68
C GLY A 767 66.54 2.64 -62.32
N ASN A 768 66.24 3.57 -63.22
CA ASN A 768 65.09 3.62 -64.14
C ASN A 768 65.72 3.76 -65.56
N PRO A 769 65.08 3.44 -66.72
CA PRO A 769 63.89 4.20 -67.17
C PRO A 769 62.96 3.54 -68.25
N GLY A 770 61.83 4.22 -68.57
CA GLY A 770 61.09 4.17 -69.85
C GLY A 770 60.04 3.05 -69.99
N GLN A 771 58.91 3.17 -70.68
CA GLN A 771 58.43 4.15 -71.66
C GLN A 771 56.91 3.94 -71.90
N GLU A 772 56.22 4.97 -72.39
CA GLU A 772 54.80 5.04 -72.79
C GLU A 772 54.37 3.95 -73.80
N LEU A 773 53.07 3.61 -73.82
CA LEU A 773 52.20 3.64 -75.02
C LEU A 773 50.80 3.06 -74.73
N ILE A 774 49.78 3.88 -75.00
CA ILE A 774 48.38 3.47 -75.23
C ILE A 774 48.31 2.81 -76.62
N PRO A 775 47.49 1.76 -76.81
CA PRO A 775 46.52 1.85 -77.89
C PRO A 775 45.11 1.37 -77.48
N ASN A 776 44.13 2.06 -78.06
CA ASN A 776 42.72 1.75 -78.07
C ASN A 776 42.42 0.40 -78.74
N ASN A 777 41.43 -0.32 -78.22
CA ASN A 777 40.34 -0.99 -78.96
C ASN A 777 39.37 -1.56 -77.91
N GLU A 778 38.17 -0.99 -77.80
CA GLU A 778 36.93 -1.47 -78.44
C GLU A 778 36.40 -2.81 -77.89
N ASN A 779 35.22 -2.69 -77.27
CA ASN A 779 34.17 -3.69 -77.07
C ASN A 779 34.43 -4.87 -76.11
N GLY A 780 33.68 -4.87 -75.00
CA GLY A 780 33.43 -6.06 -74.19
C GLY A 780 32.98 -5.74 -72.75
N ASP A 781 31.70 -5.94 -72.48
CA ASP A 781 31.09 -6.18 -71.17
C ASP A 781 31.06 -5.04 -70.13
N THR A 782 30.08 -4.14 -70.30
CA THR A 782 29.39 -3.49 -69.16
C THR A 782 28.05 -4.20 -68.93
N ASN A 783 28.02 -5.20 -68.06
CA ASN A 783 26.78 -5.72 -67.46
C ASN A 783 26.97 -6.37 -66.06
N GLU A 784 28.17 -6.40 -65.46
CA GLU A 784 28.39 -7.05 -64.15
C GLU A 784 28.52 -6.07 -62.95
N LEU A 785 28.43 -4.75 -63.16
CA LEU A 785 28.63 -3.75 -62.09
C LEU A 785 27.32 -3.17 -61.51
N ASP A 786 26.17 -3.36 -62.16
CA ASP A 786 24.86 -2.95 -61.62
C ASP A 786 24.23 -4.02 -60.71
N ASP A 787 24.38 -5.31 -61.05
CA ASP A 787 23.85 -6.43 -60.24
C ASP A 787 24.46 -6.46 -58.82
N SER A 788 25.75 -6.14 -58.66
CA SER A 788 26.41 -6.16 -57.34
C SER A 788 25.96 -5.02 -56.41
N ASN A 789 25.55 -3.88 -56.96
CA ASN A 789 25.00 -2.75 -56.20
C ASN A 789 23.50 -2.92 -55.93
N GLU A 790 22.75 -3.55 -56.84
CA GLU A 790 21.36 -3.94 -56.61
C GLU A 790 21.26 -5.02 -55.53
N VAL A 791 22.06 -6.09 -55.61
CA VAL A 791 22.08 -7.17 -54.58
C VAL A 791 22.51 -6.63 -53.22
N ALA A 792 23.51 -5.74 -53.15
CA ALA A 792 23.94 -5.12 -51.89
C ALA A 792 22.89 -4.15 -51.31
N ASN A 793 22.08 -3.51 -52.15
CA ASN A 793 20.96 -2.66 -51.71
C ASN A 793 19.76 -3.51 -51.29
N GLU A 794 19.46 -4.61 -51.97
CA GLU A 794 18.41 -5.57 -51.60
C GLU A 794 18.71 -6.27 -50.27
N GLU A 795 19.94 -6.75 -50.06
CA GLU A 795 20.37 -7.34 -48.78
C GLU A 795 20.27 -6.34 -47.62
N LYS A 796 20.61 -5.07 -47.89
CA LYS A 796 20.53 -4.00 -46.90
C LYS A 796 19.09 -3.59 -46.59
N CYS A 797 18.21 -3.53 -47.59
CA CYS A 797 16.77 -3.33 -47.42
C CYS A 797 16.13 -4.47 -46.61
N SER A 798 16.42 -5.73 -46.96
CA SER A 798 15.95 -6.93 -46.24
C SER A 798 16.42 -6.95 -44.77
N TYR A 799 17.66 -6.54 -44.51
CA TYR A 799 18.20 -6.39 -43.17
C TYR A 799 17.45 -5.36 -42.31
N PHE A 800 17.10 -4.20 -42.87
CA PHE A 800 16.36 -3.16 -42.14
C PHE A 800 14.89 -3.55 -41.90
N GLU A 801 14.24 -4.16 -42.89
CA GLU A 801 12.87 -4.69 -42.76
C GLU A 801 12.79 -5.76 -41.65
N GLY A 802 13.77 -6.67 -41.59
CA GLY A 802 13.88 -7.65 -40.51
C GLY A 802 13.99 -7.02 -39.11
N LEU A 803 14.70 -5.90 -38.97
CA LEU A 803 14.88 -5.20 -37.70
C LEU A 803 13.61 -4.47 -37.23
N GLU A 804 12.81 -3.93 -38.16
CA GLU A 804 11.53 -3.30 -37.86
C GLU A 804 10.46 -4.34 -37.46
N ASN A 805 10.41 -5.45 -38.18
CA ASN A 805 9.53 -6.59 -37.88
C ASN A 805 9.81 -7.16 -36.49
N PHE A 806 11.09 -7.29 -36.14
CA PHE A 806 11.52 -7.68 -34.81
C PHE A 806 11.01 -6.74 -33.71
N ALA A 807 11.11 -5.42 -33.91
CA ALA A 807 10.65 -4.44 -32.93
C ALA A 807 9.14 -4.50 -32.68
N PHE A 808 8.34 -4.80 -33.72
CA PHE A 808 6.91 -5.06 -33.60
C PHE A 808 6.62 -6.30 -32.74
N HIS A 809 7.31 -7.42 -33.03
CA HIS A 809 7.11 -8.67 -32.30
C HIS A 809 7.52 -8.57 -30.82
N ILE A 810 8.55 -7.78 -30.47
CA ILE A 810 8.88 -7.46 -29.08
C ILE A 810 7.70 -6.76 -28.38
N THR A 811 7.12 -5.74 -29.01
CA THR A 811 6.01 -4.99 -28.41
C THR A 811 4.83 -5.93 -28.13
N MET A 812 4.49 -6.80 -29.10
CA MET A 812 3.45 -7.82 -28.92
C MET A 812 3.82 -8.82 -27.81
N LEU A 813 5.07 -9.29 -27.76
CA LEU A 813 5.54 -10.20 -26.71
C LEU A 813 5.39 -9.58 -25.32
N MET A 814 5.73 -8.29 -25.17
CA MET A 814 5.57 -7.56 -23.91
C MET A 814 4.10 -7.43 -23.51
N LEU A 815 3.19 -7.16 -24.46
CA LEU A 815 1.75 -7.12 -24.21
C LEU A 815 1.22 -8.49 -23.75
N LEU A 816 1.65 -9.59 -24.39
CA LEU A 816 1.31 -10.95 -23.98
C LEU A 816 1.87 -11.27 -22.58
N GLY A 817 3.10 -10.84 -22.30
CA GLY A 817 3.74 -10.99 -20.98
C GLY A 817 3.00 -10.25 -19.87
N ILE A 818 2.48 -9.04 -20.13
CA ILE A 818 1.62 -8.33 -19.18
C ILE A 818 0.33 -9.11 -18.95
N MET A 819 -0.32 -9.61 -20.00
CA MET A 819 -1.54 -10.42 -19.87
C MET A 819 -1.29 -11.71 -19.07
N SER A 820 -0.15 -12.39 -19.29
CA SER A 820 0.30 -13.54 -18.51
C SER A 820 0.52 -13.17 -17.03
N ALA A 821 1.20 -12.05 -16.74
CA ALA A 821 1.46 -11.58 -15.38
C ALA A 821 0.17 -11.25 -14.61
N LEU A 822 -0.82 -10.64 -15.27
CA LEU A 822 -2.13 -10.38 -14.66
C LEU A 822 -2.88 -11.67 -14.30
N ASN A 823 -2.66 -12.75 -15.05
CA ASN A 823 -3.26 -14.07 -14.82
C ASN A 823 -2.43 -14.98 -13.91
N PHE A 824 -1.35 -14.47 -13.31
CA PHE A 824 -0.47 -15.24 -12.44
C PHE A 824 -1.21 -15.88 -11.26
N GLY A 825 -2.13 -15.15 -10.63
CA GLY A 825 -2.94 -15.65 -9.52
C GLY A 825 -3.73 -16.91 -9.88
N LEU A 826 -4.31 -16.94 -11.08
CA LEU A 826 -5.04 -18.09 -11.61
C LEU A 826 -4.12 -19.29 -11.89
N SER A 827 -2.92 -19.05 -12.45
CA SER A 827 -1.93 -20.12 -12.64
C SER A 827 -1.58 -20.81 -11.34
N VAL A 828 -1.28 -20.03 -10.29
CA VAL A 828 -0.91 -20.59 -9.00
C VAL A 828 -2.09 -21.31 -8.36
N ALA A 829 -3.30 -20.77 -8.48
CA ALA A 829 -4.53 -21.41 -7.99
C ALA A 829 -4.73 -22.81 -8.61
N TRP A 830 -4.56 -22.93 -9.94
CA TRP A 830 -4.68 -24.20 -10.64
C TRP A 830 -3.60 -25.21 -10.24
N ILE A 831 -2.33 -24.77 -10.20
CA ILE A 831 -1.19 -25.64 -9.80
C ILE A 831 -1.41 -26.18 -8.39
N LYS A 832 -1.85 -25.31 -7.47
CA LYS A 832 -2.09 -25.66 -6.08
C LYS A 832 -3.25 -26.66 -5.93
N ALA A 833 -4.36 -26.45 -6.64
CA ALA A 833 -5.49 -27.39 -6.64
C ALA A 833 -5.05 -28.79 -7.11
N LYS A 834 -4.24 -28.87 -8.18
CA LYS A 834 -3.70 -30.16 -8.65
C LYS A 834 -2.74 -30.80 -7.65
N TYR A 835 -1.85 -30.02 -7.03
CA TYR A 835 -0.93 -30.52 -6.00
C TYR A 835 -1.66 -31.07 -4.77
N GLN A 836 -2.79 -30.47 -4.40
CA GLN A 836 -3.62 -30.87 -3.26
C GLN A 836 -4.58 -32.04 -3.57
N GLY A 837 -4.58 -32.56 -4.80
CA GLY A 837 -5.40 -33.70 -5.20
C GLY A 837 -6.83 -33.33 -5.63
N HIS A 838 -7.14 -32.04 -5.79
CA HIS A 838 -8.44 -31.57 -6.28
C HIS A 838 -8.51 -31.68 -7.81
N ILE A 839 -8.50 -32.91 -8.33
CA ILE A 839 -8.38 -33.18 -9.77
C ILE A 839 -9.62 -32.74 -10.55
N HIS A 840 -10.80 -32.80 -9.92
CA HIS A 840 -12.11 -32.47 -10.52
C HIS A 840 -12.66 -31.10 -10.12
N GLU A 841 -11.93 -30.30 -9.34
CA GLU A 841 -12.40 -28.98 -8.95
C GLU A 841 -12.30 -28.02 -10.15
N HIS A 842 -13.46 -27.63 -10.68
CA HIS A 842 -13.54 -26.64 -11.74
C HIS A 842 -13.36 -25.23 -11.16
N LEU A 843 -12.12 -24.74 -11.21
CA LEU A 843 -11.81 -23.34 -10.88
C LEU A 843 -12.34 -22.42 -12.00
N PRO A 844 -13.18 -21.43 -11.70
CA PRO A 844 -13.71 -20.53 -12.73
C PRO A 844 -12.59 -19.70 -13.37
N ASP A 845 -12.46 -19.76 -14.69
CA ASP A 845 -11.50 -18.96 -15.45
C ASP A 845 -12.21 -17.78 -16.15
N PRO A 846 -12.19 -16.56 -15.56
CA PRO A 846 -12.84 -15.40 -16.17
C PRO A 846 -12.12 -14.88 -17.43
N PHE A 847 -10.92 -15.37 -17.74
CA PHE A 847 -10.08 -14.88 -18.83
C PHE A 847 -9.93 -15.88 -19.99
N ILE A 848 -10.64 -17.00 -19.97
CA ILE A 848 -10.55 -18.02 -21.02
C ILE A 848 -10.92 -17.47 -22.40
N ILE A 849 -11.99 -16.66 -22.50
CA ILE A 849 -12.43 -16.07 -23.76
C ILE A 849 -11.37 -15.08 -24.30
N PRO A 850 -10.92 -14.06 -23.52
CA PRO A 850 -9.81 -13.20 -23.94
C PRO A 850 -8.56 -13.95 -24.38
N THR A 851 -8.20 -15.03 -23.67
CA THR A 851 -7.01 -15.85 -23.97
C THR A 851 -7.14 -16.55 -25.31
N ILE A 852 -8.27 -17.22 -25.57
CA ILE A 852 -8.53 -17.90 -26.84
C ILE A 852 -8.46 -16.92 -28.01
N ILE A 853 -9.11 -15.76 -27.89
CA ILE A 853 -9.10 -14.72 -28.93
C ILE A 853 -7.67 -14.22 -29.16
N THR A 854 -6.92 -13.91 -28.10
CA THR A 854 -5.55 -13.38 -28.19
C THR A 854 -4.60 -14.39 -28.85
N LEU A 855 -4.65 -15.66 -28.45
CA LEU A 855 -3.82 -16.72 -29.03
C LEU A 855 -4.19 -17.00 -30.49
N THR A 856 -5.47 -16.92 -30.84
CA THR A 856 -5.93 -17.05 -32.24
C THR A 856 -5.38 -15.89 -33.08
N CYS A 857 -5.51 -14.66 -32.62
CA CYS A 857 -4.97 -13.48 -33.31
C CYS A 857 -3.44 -13.54 -33.44
N LEU A 858 -2.73 -13.96 -32.40
CA LEU A 858 -1.28 -14.13 -32.42
C LEU A 858 -0.85 -15.21 -33.43
N SER A 859 -1.59 -16.33 -33.51
CA SER A 859 -1.35 -17.39 -34.49
C SER A 859 -1.48 -16.89 -35.93
N VAL A 860 -2.50 -16.08 -36.21
CA VAL A 860 -2.70 -15.43 -37.51
C VAL A 860 -1.57 -14.44 -37.82
N LEU A 861 -1.17 -13.62 -36.86
CA LEU A 861 -0.06 -12.66 -37.04
C LEU A 861 1.29 -13.35 -37.27
N LEU A 862 1.53 -14.49 -36.61
CA LEU A 862 2.72 -15.30 -36.87
C LEU A 862 2.73 -15.92 -38.27
N GLN A 863 1.56 -16.17 -38.87
CA GLN A 863 1.44 -16.71 -40.22
C GLN A 863 1.61 -15.64 -41.30
N LEU A 864 1.01 -14.47 -41.11
CA LEU A 864 1.00 -13.39 -42.11
C LEU A 864 2.27 -12.53 -42.07
N GLY A 865 3.07 -12.64 -41.01
CA GLY A 865 4.26 -11.81 -40.80
C GLY A 865 3.93 -10.45 -40.18
N ALA A 866 4.94 -9.59 -40.09
CA ALA A 866 4.77 -8.25 -39.53
C ALA A 866 3.97 -7.32 -40.47
N PRO A 867 3.36 -6.25 -39.91
CA PRO A 867 2.48 -5.38 -40.68
C PRO A 867 3.10 -4.77 -41.94
N ARG A 868 2.41 -4.85 -43.07
CA ARG A 868 2.86 -4.24 -44.34
C ARG A 868 2.12 -2.92 -44.63
N LYS A 869 2.73 -2.04 -45.42
CA LYS A 869 2.21 -0.69 -45.71
C LYS A 869 0.80 -0.75 -46.32
N SER A 870 -0.20 -0.24 -45.59
CA SER A 870 -1.61 -0.21 -45.99
C SER A 870 -2.32 1.04 -45.47
N SER A 871 -3.32 1.53 -46.21
CA SER A 871 -4.11 2.72 -45.84
C SER A 871 -4.99 2.49 -44.60
N GLY A 872 -5.42 1.26 -44.34
CA GLY A 872 -6.27 0.94 -43.19
C GLY A 872 -5.57 1.07 -41.83
N TYR A 873 -4.23 1.08 -41.81
CA TYR A 873 -3.44 1.28 -40.58
C TYR A 873 -3.61 2.66 -39.94
N HIS A 874 -4.09 3.66 -40.69
CA HIS A 874 -4.47 4.94 -40.11
C HIS A 874 -5.58 4.80 -39.05
N TYR A 875 -6.60 3.98 -39.34
CA TYR A 875 -7.69 3.72 -38.39
C TYR A 875 -7.20 2.94 -37.17
N VAL A 876 -6.33 1.95 -37.36
CA VAL A 876 -5.70 1.20 -36.25
C VAL A 876 -4.89 2.14 -35.35
N ALA A 877 -4.17 3.11 -35.91
CA ALA A 877 -3.44 4.12 -35.13
C ALA A 877 -4.36 5.02 -34.30
N ILE A 878 -5.54 5.39 -34.81
CA ILE A 878 -6.57 6.13 -34.04
C ILE A 878 -7.11 5.25 -32.90
N ILE A 879 -7.43 3.99 -33.19
CA ILE A 879 -7.91 3.03 -32.19
C ILE A 879 -6.89 2.86 -31.07
N LEU A 880 -5.60 2.71 -31.40
CA LEU A 880 -4.53 2.60 -30.40
C LEU A 880 -4.46 3.83 -29.49
N TYR A 881 -4.64 5.05 -30.02
CA TYR A 881 -4.75 6.25 -29.18
C TYR A 881 -5.96 6.21 -28.25
N LEU A 882 -7.11 5.74 -28.72
CA LEU A 882 -8.31 5.58 -27.87
C LEU A 882 -8.06 4.53 -26.79
N CYS A 883 -7.38 3.42 -27.10
CA CYS A 883 -6.98 2.41 -26.12
C CYS A 883 -6.02 2.98 -25.07
N VAL A 884 -5.09 3.86 -25.44
CA VAL A 884 -4.20 4.57 -24.49
C VAL A 884 -5.02 5.38 -23.50
N CYS A 885 -6.01 6.14 -23.97
CA CYS A 885 -6.96 6.85 -23.11
C CYS A 885 -7.73 5.86 -22.22
N GLY A 886 -8.18 4.73 -22.78
CA GLY A 886 -8.87 3.65 -22.07
C GLY A 886 -8.07 3.09 -20.89
N CYS A 887 -6.78 2.80 -21.09
CA CYS A 887 -5.87 2.34 -20.03
C CYS A 887 -5.83 3.33 -18.85
N ILE A 888 -5.64 4.61 -19.15
CA ILE A 888 -5.44 5.65 -18.13
C ILE A 888 -6.75 5.96 -17.41
N LEU A 889 -7.89 5.96 -18.11
CA LEU A 889 -9.18 6.32 -17.53
C LEU A 889 -9.82 5.19 -16.72
N PHE A 890 -9.74 3.95 -17.22
CA PHE A 890 -10.58 2.85 -16.74
C PHE A 890 -9.82 1.64 -16.16
N CYS A 891 -8.51 1.52 -16.39
CA CYS A 891 -7.73 0.35 -15.97
C CYS A 891 -6.82 0.58 -14.75
N GLN A 892 -6.64 1.82 -14.28
CA GLN A 892 -5.75 2.13 -13.14
C GLN A 892 -6.20 1.47 -11.83
N GLU A 893 -7.47 1.59 -11.46
CA GLU A 893 -8.03 0.98 -10.24
C GLU A 893 -8.52 -0.46 -10.46
N ILE A 894 -8.88 -0.78 -11.71
CA ILE A 894 -9.48 -2.05 -12.11
C ILE A 894 -8.57 -2.70 -13.16
N VAL A 895 -7.47 -3.27 -12.68
CA VAL A 895 -6.35 -3.71 -13.51
C VAL A 895 -6.73 -4.85 -14.46
N TYR A 896 -7.65 -5.73 -14.06
CA TYR A 896 -8.09 -6.84 -14.91
C TYR A 896 -8.68 -6.41 -16.26
N ARG A 897 -9.20 -5.17 -16.38
CA ARG A 897 -9.73 -4.62 -17.64
C ARG A 897 -8.68 -4.55 -18.74
N LEU A 898 -7.42 -4.52 -18.34
CA LEU A 898 -6.28 -4.48 -19.26
C LEU A 898 -6.22 -5.71 -20.16
N SER A 899 -6.57 -6.89 -19.65
CA SER A 899 -6.60 -8.13 -20.44
C SER A 899 -7.55 -8.00 -21.64
N TYR A 900 -8.76 -7.47 -21.44
CA TYR A 900 -9.72 -7.24 -22.52
C TYR A 900 -9.23 -6.21 -23.54
N LEU A 901 -8.58 -5.15 -23.06
CA LEU A 901 -8.08 -4.08 -23.93
C LEU A 901 -6.86 -4.54 -24.76
N ILE A 902 -5.98 -5.34 -24.17
CA ILE A 902 -4.89 -6.01 -24.89
C ILE A 902 -5.46 -6.94 -25.95
N THR A 903 -6.41 -7.81 -25.60
CA THR A 903 -7.10 -8.69 -26.57
C THR A 903 -7.71 -7.91 -27.72
N PHE A 904 -8.38 -6.79 -27.43
CA PHE A 904 -8.97 -5.94 -28.46
C PHE A 904 -7.92 -5.37 -29.43
N VAL A 905 -6.74 -4.96 -28.93
CA VAL A 905 -5.64 -4.51 -29.79
C VAL A 905 -5.11 -5.64 -30.67
N TYR A 906 -4.93 -6.85 -30.13
CA TYR A 906 -4.56 -8.02 -30.93
C TYR A 906 -5.56 -8.28 -32.07
N VAL A 907 -6.86 -8.19 -31.78
CA VAL A 907 -7.93 -8.35 -32.78
C VAL A 907 -7.84 -7.28 -33.85
N CYS A 908 -7.68 -6.00 -33.48
CA CYS A 908 -7.61 -4.91 -34.46
C CYS A 908 -6.41 -5.06 -35.41
N VAL A 909 -5.25 -5.43 -34.89
CA VAL A 909 -4.04 -5.63 -35.70
C VAL A 909 -4.18 -6.87 -36.60
N ALA A 910 -4.68 -7.99 -36.06
CA ALA A 910 -4.88 -9.21 -36.85
C ALA A 910 -5.95 -9.05 -37.94
N LEU A 911 -7.09 -8.40 -37.64
CA LEU A 911 -8.14 -8.15 -38.62
C LEU A 911 -7.65 -7.24 -39.74
N GLN A 912 -6.89 -6.19 -39.44
CA GLN A 912 -6.33 -5.30 -40.45
C GLN A 912 -5.38 -6.05 -41.39
N GLU A 913 -4.55 -6.94 -40.88
CA GLU A 913 -3.66 -7.78 -41.70
C GLU A 913 -4.42 -8.78 -42.58
N VAL A 914 -5.46 -9.42 -42.04
CA VAL A 914 -6.32 -10.31 -42.83
C VAL A 914 -7.04 -9.55 -43.95
N CYS A 915 -7.60 -8.38 -43.64
CA CYS A 915 -8.26 -7.54 -44.63
C CYS A 915 -7.31 -7.06 -45.72
N TYR A 916 -6.07 -6.70 -45.35
CA TYR A 916 -5.05 -6.30 -46.32
C TYR A 916 -4.70 -7.44 -47.27
N ASN A 917 -4.39 -8.63 -46.74
CA ASN A 917 -4.04 -9.79 -47.57
C ASN A 917 -5.20 -10.27 -48.45
N PHE A 918 -6.44 -10.17 -47.95
CA PHE A 918 -7.62 -10.49 -48.76
C PHE A 918 -7.82 -9.47 -49.91
N TYR A 919 -7.56 -8.19 -49.64
CA TYR A 919 -7.63 -7.14 -50.66
C TYR A 919 -6.55 -7.28 -51.73
N THR A 920 -5.30 -7.61 -51.35
CA THR A 920 -4.23 -7.89 -52.33
C THR A 920 -4.52 -9.13 -53.16
N LEU A 921 -5.02 -10.22 -52.56
CA LEU A 921 -5.46 -11.42 -53.28
C LEU A 921 -6.57 -11.12 -54.30
N ILE A 922 -7.49 -10.20 -54.01
CA ILE A 922 -8.54 -9.78 -54.97
C ILE A 922 -7.95 -8.93 -56.10
N LEU A 923 -7.00 -8.04 -55.79
CA LEU A 923 -6.33 -7.22 -56.81
C LEU A 923 -5.47 -8.07 -57.75
N ASP A 924 -4.75 -9.05 -57.22
CA ASP A 924 -3.93 -9.99 -58.01
C ASP A 924 -4.78 -10.96 -58.83
N ARG A 925 -6.03 -11.23 -58.44
CA ARG A 925 -6.99 -11.97 -59.28
C ARG A 925 -7.69 -11.11 -60.33
N ARG A 926 -7.64 -9.78 -60.22
CA ARG A 926 -8.22 -8.83 -61.18
C ARG A 926 -7.22 -8.33 -62.21
N ARG A 927 -5.92 -8.37 -61.89
CA ARG A 927 -4.83 -8.28 -62.87
C ARG A 927 -4.65 -9.63 -63.55
#